data_AF-A0A3D0V6D6-F1
#
_entry.id   AF-A0A3D0V6D6-F1
#
_cell.length_a   1.000
_cell.length_b   1.000
_cell.length_c   1.000
_cell.angle_alpha   90.00
_cell.angle_beta   90.00
_cell.angle_gamma   90.00
#
_symmetry.space_group_name_H-M   'P 1'
#
loop_
_entity.id
_entity.type
_entity.pdbx_description
1 polymer ?
#
loop_
_entity_poly.entity_id
_entity_poly.type
_entity_poly.pdbx_seq_one_letter_code
_entity_poly.pdbx_strand_id
1 'polypeptide(L)'
;MILMAFDSYKGSSPEEILAKEKEIQFQEDLEFFPTDELLEKYPDLETQRKIFLRVFKEEPYELASSAHLYSPSLFTEALAGQLYSYSEHNAVEFIRDNLSLFIKQAKDQEVFFQKIVVWLGMYEAESHLSEFNFDKKAFIENYFENFDPDRSFLTIDQYPKEYHPYILEKLLEKGAVAIILINLRGFIGIDHKALSREICQRQDTHHGLVDHLKKFDEIDPSVIEVFRKECLGEGIIALIERGFIEHPTREDYDIICSPCVYNKSIFLIQNWRKFEGLTEEMAFHDFQSNFPEDLLEHLDCFPSYSFEKVIAIYQQDSRVVGYFLLASHAHVFPLEYHNKLFEDYLIHFGGAHHGYYLDLPKRLSGVRELSKAVADMYLDRCPTVIAQHLDSFASGAVDQEELEKKLIAAKSLHGLIPKPKGISENCYQEVFKGHLKVTGPKHLYEYLWLYSKQDRIWIGKMILMDSPDFYFRNLGFFEDQETPQEQIFVREDWVKQILLYIRSFKNPKEVLVLCAEQKDSKIYQEALKKRLINALKFLELSEWEFWLEQTDLTDPKYARMKERMEMHVGKILPRLLKAGLPADAKKITSLCKRFHLAIPEEIEKKVDKAEIIQEERVPRAIVEKPVDVLEDMTKFYTHQLIQIDLPTEKEKCDARLHGIDLPVRTWVDLNDMTRSFEAHERRIAHWMKNYAVFAVAKELRHQVDQLPLISKDSQVNLPGLDLTEEQRAYQQQFSHPVDQFLSLATPTEIRRFLFQAEQRFLQIGWRSSYGGEAWAQICRVLADIWKEDSPLAIQIDRIFDLQHNSGCIFDKRPERVKENDKLEFFLDFKFHQTGDFENWKKGLRRFLVLDQSDALIDSMEYFEKMRPRLEAFKEQIAAEAGPRQMKYS
;
A
#
# COMPACT_ATOMS: atom_id res chain seq x y z
N MET A 1 11.40 -13.91 -47.55
CA MET A 1 12.65 -14.21 -46.83
C MET A 1 13.20 -15.60 -47.15
N ILE A 2 12.42 -16.68 -47.03
CA ILE A 2 12.90 -18.07 -47.25
C ILE A 2 13.51 -18.31 -48.66
N LEU A 3 12.99 -17.68 -49.72
CA LEU A 3 13.53 -17.83 -51.09
C LEU A 3 14.86 -17.11 -51.34
N MET A 4 15.25 -16.13 -50.52
CA MET A 4 16.55 -15.45 -50.63
C MET A 4 17.67 -16.19 -49.89
N ALA A 5 17.34 -17.07 -48.95
CA ALA A 5 18.34 -17.88 -48.24
C ALA A 5 18.98 -18.95 -49.15
N PHE A 6 18.24 -19.46 -50.15
CA PHE A 6 18.68 -20.57 -51.00
C PHE A 6 19.91 -20.27 -51.89
N ASP A 7 20.10 -19.03 -52.36
CA ASP A 7 21.31 -18.68 -53.13
C ASP A 7 22.55 -18.48 -52.26
N SER A 8 22.40 -18.31 -50.94
CA SER A 8 23.51 -18.17 -49.98
C SER A 8 24.15 -19.49 -49.54
N TYR A 9 23.59 -20.63 -49.99
CA TYR A 9 24.05 -21.98 -49.65
C TYR A 9 24.93 -22.64 -50.73
N LYS A 10 25.17 -21.97 -51.86
CA LYS A 10 26.07 -22.49 -52.90
C LYS A 10 27.52 -22.48 -52.40
N GLY A 11 28.02 -23.68 -52.06
CA GLY A 11 29.40 -23.90 -51.63
C GLY A 11 29.60 -24.13 -50.14
N SER A 12 28.53 -24.04 -49.33
CA SER A 12 28.60 -24.36 -47.90
C SER A 12 28.59 -25.87 -47.66
N SER A 13 29.39 -26.32 -46.68
CA SER A 13 29.37 -27.74 -46.27
C SER A 13 28.01 -28.09 -45.64
N PRO A 14 27.60 -29.37 -45.62
CA PRO A 14 26.37 -29.79 -44.93
C PRO A 14 26.31 -29.37 -43.46
N GLU A 15 27.47 -29.27 -42.80
CA GLU A 15 27.59 -28.79 -41.41
C GLU A 15 27.35 -27.28 -41.29
N GLU A 16 27.84 -26.49 -42.25
CA GLU A 16 27.58 -25.05 -42.32
C GLU A 16 26.12 -24.72 -42.66
N ILE A 17 25.49 -25.54 -43.51
CA ILE A 17 24.06 -25.42 -43.82
C ILE A 17 23.23 -25.67 -42.56
N LEU A 18 23.51 -26.77 -41.86
CA LEU A 18 22.80 -27.12 -40.63
C LEU A 18 23.03 -26.06 -39.52
N ALA A 19 24.24 -25.49 -39.42
CA ALA A 19 24.53 -24.42 -38.46
C ALA A 19 23.76 -23.13 -38.79
N LYS A 20 23.69 -22.74 -40.07
CA LYS A 20 22.89 -21.60 -40.54
C LYS A 20 21.39 -21.81 -40.34
N GLU A 21 20.88 -23.02 -40.59
CA GLU A 21 19.47 -23.36 -40.34
C GLU A 21 19.14 -23.28 -38.84
N LYS A 22 20.03 -23.78 -37.97
CA LYS A 22 19.90 -23.64 -36.51
C LYS A 22 19.95 -22.18 -36.06
N GLU A 23 20.81 -21.36 -36.65
CA GLU A 23 20.90 -19.93 -36.35
C GLU A 23 19.64 -19.18 -36.83
N ILE A 24 19.14 -19.46 -38.03
CA ILE A 24 17.87 -18.89 -38.53
C ILE A 24 16.72 -19.28 -37.60
N GLN A 25 16.65 -20.57 -37.23
CA GLN A 25 15.64 -21.05 -36.28
C GLN A 25 15.75 -20.34 -34.93
N PHE A 26 16.96 -20.14 -34.42
CA PHE A 26 17.19 -19.41 -33.17
C PHE A 26 16.78 -17.94 -33.26
N GLN A 27 17.05 -17.26 -34.38
CA GLN A 27 16.62 -15.88 -34.60
C GLN A 27 15.10 -15.76 -34.73
N GLU A 28 14.45 -16.70 -35.42
CA GLU A 28 12.98 -16.76 -35.47
C GLU A 28 12.41 -17.02 -34.08
N ASP A 29 12.97 -17.98 -33.35
CA ASP A 29 12.53 -18.30 -31.99
C ASP A 29 12.64 -17.09 -31.07
N LEU A 30 13.75 -16.33 -31.16
CA LEU A 30 13.95 -15.09 -30.42
C LEU A 30 12.87 -14.02 -30.70
N GLU A 31 12.28 -14.00 -31.90
CA GLU A 31 11.20 -13.08 -32.24
C GLU A 31 9.82 -13.55 -31.74
N PHE A 32 9.65 -14.86 -31.51
CA PHE A 32 8.32 -15.46 -31.28
C PHE A 32 8.10 -16.01 -29.87
N PHE A 33 9.16 -16.44 -29.19
CA PHE A 33 9.07 -17.04 -27.86
C PHE A 33 9.41 -16.02 -26.77
N PRO A 34 8.65 -16.01 -25.66
CA PRO A 34 9.06 -15.26 -24.48
C PRO A 34 10.35 -15.84 -23.89
N THR A 35 11.06 -15.02 -23.10
CA THR A 35 12.38 -15.35 -22.53
C THR A 35 12.40 -16.68 -21.77
N ASP A 36 11.36 -17.02 -21.01
CA ASP A 36 11.25 -18.30 -20.29
C ASP A 36 11.22 -19.51 -21.24
N GLU A 37 10.41 -19.45 -22.29
CA GLU A 37 10.30 -20.52 -23.29
C GLU A 37 11.60 -20.67 -24.12
N LEU A 38 12.28 -19.55 -24.41
CA LEU A 38 13.59 -19.56 -25.06
C LEU A 38 14.64 -20.29 -24.22
N LEU A 39 14.65 -20.05 -22.91
CA LEU A 39 15.62 -20.65 -22.00
C LEU A 39 15.36 -22.14 -21.78
N GLU A 40 14.09 -22.58 -21.83
CA GLU A 40 13.72 -23.99 -21.84
C GLU A 40 14.19 -24.70 -23.13
N LYS A 41 14.01 -24.04 -24.28
CA LYS A 41 14.39 -24.58 -25.59
C LYS A 41 15.91 -24.59 -25.81
N TYR A 42 16.61 -23.60 -25.26
CA TYR A 42 18.05 -23.41 -25.40
C TYR A 42 18.75 -23.40 -24.03
N PRO A 43 18.91 -24.57 -23.41
CA PRO A 43 19.45 -24.67 -22.05
C PRO A 43 20.97 -24.48 -21.97
N ASP A 44 21.68 -24.43 -23.10
CA ASP A 44 23.14 -24.31 -23.11
C ASP A 44 23.61 -22.88 -22.78
N LEU A 45 24.70 -22.78 -22.04
CA LEU A 45 25.16 -21.52 -21.45
C LEU A 45 25.55 -20.46 -22.48
N GLU A 46 26.08 -20.87 -23.64
CA GLU A 46 26.51 -19.94 -24.68
C GLU A 46 25.32 -19.31 -25.38
N THR A 47 24.30 -20.11 -25.72
CA THR A 47 23.05 -19.62 -26.29
C THR A 47 22.27 -18.77 -25.28
N GLN A 48 22.22 -19.17 -24.01
CA GLN A 48 21.65 -18.32 -22.96
C GLN A 48 22.35 -16.96 -22.84
N ARG A 49 23.68 -16.92 -22.97
CA ARG A 49 24.42 -15.65 -23.00
C ARG A 49 24.06 -14.78 -24.21
N LYS A 50 23.82 -15.38 -25.37
CA LYS A 50 23.37 -14.66 -26.58
C LYS A 50 21.97 -14.09 -26.38
N ILE A 51 21.04 -14.88 -25.86
CA ILE A 51 19.68 -14.43 -25.50
C ILE A 51 19.79 -13.26 -24.52
N PHE A 52 20.56 -13.43 -23.45
CA PHE A 52 20.76 -12.42 -22.41
C PHE A 52 21.27 -11.10 -22.97
N LEU A 53 22.35 -11.11 -23.76
CA LEU A 53 22.94 -9.87 -24.30
C LEU A 53 22.02 -9.19 -25.33
N ARG A 54 21.21 -9.96 -26.07
CA ARG A 54 20.21 -9.40 -26.97
C ARG A 54 19.10 -8.73 -26.20
N VAL A 55 18.48 -9.45 -25.26
CA VAL A 55 17.40 -8.91 -24.42
C VAL A 55 17.90 -7.71 -23.61
N PHE A 56 19.13 -7.75 -23.07
CA PHE A 56 19.75 -6.61 -22.38
C PHE A 56 19.84 -5.37 -23.28
N LYS A 57 20.16 -5.54 -24.56
CA LYS A 57 20.34 -4.44 -25.51
C LYS A 57 19.03 -3.89 -26.05
N GLU A 58 18.07 -4.76 -26.33
CA GLU A 58 16.78 -4.39 -26.93
C GLU A 58 15.79 -3.92 -25.85
N GLU A 59 15.78 -4.62 -24.71
CA GLU A 59 14.77 -4.48 -23.67
C GLU A 59 15.41 -4.65 -22.26
N PRO A 60 16.36 -3.78 -21.85
CA PRO A 60 17.13 -3.92 -20.60
C PRO A 60 16.25 -4.06 -19.35
N TYR A 61 15.09 -3.41 -19.36
CA TYR A 61 14.12 -3.47 -18.25
C TYR A 61 13.42 -4.83 -18.12
N GLU A 62 13.28 -5.59 -19.21
CA GLU A 62 12.72 -6.95 -19.15
C GLU A 62 13.71 -7.93 -18.49
N LEU A 63 15.00 -7.72 -18.74
CA LEU A 63 16.06 -8.59 -18.25
C LEU A 63 16.16 -8.60 -16.72
N ALA A 64 16.03 -7.43 -16.09
CA ALA A 64 16.09 -7.32 -14.62
C ALA A 64 15.05 -8.21 -13.93
N SER A 65 13.85 -8.32 -14.50
CA SER A 65 12.77 -9.16 -13.96
C SER A 65 12.89 -10.66 -14.30
N SER A 66 13.71 -11.00 -15.29
CA SER A 66 13.83 -12.36 -15.84
C SER A 66 15.19 -13.00 -15.58
N ALA A 67 16.11 -12.33 -14.88
CA ALA A 67 17.45 -12.82 -14.57
C ALA A 67 17.45 -14.20 -13.89
N HIS A 68 16.47 -14.47 -13.03
CA HIS A 68 16.30 -15.75 -12.34
C HIS A 68 16.00 -16.95 -13.27
N LEU A 69 15.58 -16.69 -14.52
CA LEU A 69 15.33 -17.74 -15.51
C LEU A 69 16.64 -18.24 -16.15
N TYR A 70 17.70 -17.43 -16.12
CA TYR A 70 18.99 -17.78 -16.71
C TYR A 70 19.78 -18.71 -15.79
N SER A 71 20.66 -19.52 -16.38
CA SER A 71 21.59 -20.35 -15.63
C SER A 71 22.44 -19.50 -14.68
N PRO A 72 22.55 -19.85 -13.39
CA PRO A 72 23.42 -19.14 -12.45
C PRO A 72 24.88 -19.04 -12.93
N SER A 73 25.35 -20.01 -13.70
CA SER A 73 26.71 -20.02 -14.27
C SER A 73 26.96 -18.91 -15.29
N LEU A 74 25.92 -18.22 -15.75
CA LEU A 74 26.04 -17.08 -16.67
C LEU A 74 26.61 -15.85 -15.97
N PHE A 75 26.22 -15.64 -14.71
CA PHE A 75 26.49 -14.43 -13.92
C PHE A 75 27.91 -14.41 -13.36
N THR A 76 28.89 -14.41 -14.25
CA THR A 76 30.31 -14.39 -13.88
C THR A 76 30.84 -12.97 -13.67
N GLU A 77 31.96 -12.84 -12.94
CA GLU A 77 32.71 -11.59 -12.82
C GLU A 77 33.06 -10.98 -14.20
N ALA A 78 33.36 -11.82 -15.19
CA ALA A 78 33.65 -11.37 -16.56
C ALA A 78 32.42 -10.76 -17.24
N LEU A 79 31.23 -11.32 -17.01
CA LEU A 79 29.98 -10.74 -17.52
C LEU A 79 29.66 -9.42 -16.80
N ALA A 80 29.83 -9.34 -15.49
CA ALA A 80 29.66 -8.10 -14.73
C ALA A 80 30.58 -6.99 -15.26
N GLY A 81 31.86 -7.30 -15.49
CA GLY A 81 32.81 -6.37 -16.09
C GLY A 81 32.44 -5.96 -17.52
N GLN A 82 31.93 -6.91 -18.33
CA GLN A 82 31.42 -6.61 -19.67
C GLN A 82 30.22 -5.66 -19.62
N LEU A 83 29.24 -5.93 -18.76
CA LEU A 83 28.08 -5.06 -18.58
C LEU A 83 28.48 -3.67 -18.11
N TYR A 84 29.32 -3.58 -17.09
CA TYR A 84 29.82 -2.29 -16.59
C TYR A 84 30.54 -1.47 -17.69
N SER A 85 31.29 -2.14 -18.56
CA SER A 85 31.99 -1.47 -19.67
C SER A 85 31.07 -0.80 -20.69
N TYR A 86 29.80 -1.24 -20.81
CA TYR A 86 28.83 -0.58 -21.69
C TYR A 86 28.50 0.85 -21.25
N SER A 87 28.85 1.26 -20.01
CA SER A 87 28.67 2.62 -19.48
C SER A 87 27.23 3.16 -19.58
N GLU A 88 26.25 2.29 -19.76
CA GLU A 88 24.84 2.63 -19.76
C GLU A 88 24.30 2.55 -18.33
N HIS A 89 23.47 3.51 -17.95
CA HIS A 89 22.79 3.53 -16.64
C HIS A 89 22.13 2.18 -16.33
N ASN A 90 21.49 1.57 -17.33
CA ASN A 90 20.81 0.27 -17.23
C ASN A 90 21.74 -0.89 -16.81
N ALA A 91 23.03 -0.84 -17.16
CA ALA A 91 23.98 -1.90 -16.81
C ALA A 91 24.35 -1.87 -15.33
N VAL A 92 24.55 -0.67 -14.80
CA VAL A 92 24.82 -0.46 -13.38
C VAL A 92 23.60 -0.88 -12.56
N GLU A 93 22.40 -0.48 -12.98
CA GLU A 93 21.16 -0.90 -12.31
C GLU A 93 20.97 -2.42 -12.35
N PHE A 94 21.22 -3.06 -13.50
CA PHE A 94 21.10 -4.51 -13.61
C PHE A 94 22.06 -5.27 -12.69
N ILE A 95 23.34 -4.85 -12.63
CA ILE A 95 24.32 -5.48 -11.75
C ILE A 95 23.91 -5.30 -10.29
N ARG A 96 23.48 -4.09 -9.90
CA ARG A 96 22.99 -3.78 -8.55
C ARG A 96 21.82 -4.68 -8.17
N ASP A 97 20.80 -4.77 -9.02
CA ASP A 97 19.57 -5.51 -8.74
C ASP A 97 19.77 -7.05 -8.71
N ASN A 98 20.90 -7.54 -9.26
CA ASN A 98 21.20 -8.96 -9.39
C ASN A 98 22.55 -9.36 -8.78
N LEU A 99 23.09 -8.54 -7.87
CA LEU A 99 24.46 -8.69 -7.39
C LEU A 99 24.73 -10.06 -6.75
N SER A 100 23.76 -10.60 -6.02
CA SER A 100 23.79 -11.93 -5.39
C SER A 100 24.11 -13.07 -6.37
N LEU A 101 23.68 -12.96 -7.63
CA LEU A 101 23.99 -13.96 -8.66
C LEU A 101 25.48 -13.93 -9.03
N PHE A 102 26.06 -12.74 -9.10
CA PHE A 102 27.48 -12.54 -9.42
C PHE A 102 28.40 -12.94 -8.27
N ILE A 103 28.04 -12.60 -7.03
CA ILE A 103 28.82 -12.94 -5.83
C ILE A 103 29.04 -14.46 -5.76
N LYS A 104 27.97 -15.25 -5.96
CA LYS A 104 28.01 -16.72 -5.90
C LYS A 104 28.96 -17.36 -6.92
N GLN A 105 29.21 -16.70 -8.05
CA GLN A 105 30.09 -17.21 -9.12
C GLN A 105 31.49 -16.59 -9.11
N ALA A 106 31.74 -15.59 -8.28
CA ALA A 106 33.05 -14.95 -8.17
C ALA A 106 34.06 -15.93 -7.55
N LYS A 107 35.20 -16.12 -8.22
CA LYS A 107 36.28 -17.02 -7.75
C LYS A 107 37.04 -16.43 -6.56
N ASP A 108 37.27 -15.13 -6.61
CA ASP A 108 37.91 -14.35 -5.57
C ASP A 108 36.92 -13.27 -5.13
N GLN A 109 36.18 -13.59 -4.06
CA GLN A 109 35.08 -12.76 -3.58
C GLN A 109 35.58 -11.46 -2.92
N GLU A 110 36.80 -11.44 -2.39
CA GLU A 110 37.40 -10.22 -1.82
C GLU A 110 37.79 -9.24 -2.93
N VAL A 111 38.47 -9.71 -3.98
CA VAL A 111 38.77 -8.87 -5.14
C VAL A 111 37.50 -8.40 -5.83
N PHE A 112 36.49 -9.27 -5.93
CA PHE A 112 35.21 -8.89 -6.52
C PHE A 112 34.49 -7.83 -5.67
N PHE A 113 34.50 -7.94 -4.34
CA PHE A 113 33.96 -6.91 -3.44
C PHE A 113 34.58 -5.54 -3.71
N GLN A 114 35.92 -5.46 -3.84
CA GLN A 114 36.60 -4.20 -4.16
C GLN A 114 36.19 -3.64 -5.53
N LYS A 115 35.92 -4.49 -6.52
CA LYS A 115 35.37 -4.04 -7.82
C LYS A 115 33.97 -3.48 -7.68
N ILE A 116 33.12 -4.10 -6.88
CA ILE A 116 31.77 -3.59 -6.60
C ILE A 116 31.82 -2.24 -5.90
N VAL A 117 32.70 -2.06 -4.91
CA VAL A 117 32.91 -0.76 -4.27
C VAL A 117 33.24 0.33 -5.29
N VAL A 118 34.08 0.01 -6.28
CA VAL A 118 34.43 0.93 -7.38
C VAL A 118 33.27 1.15 -8.35
N TRP A 119 32.49 0.12 -8.67
CA TRP A 119 31.44 0.17 -9.69
C TRP A 119 30.13 0.77 -9.19
N LEU A 120 29.70 0.40 -7.98
CA LEU A 120 28.39 0.72 -7.41
C LEU A 120 28.49 1.66 -6.21
N GLY A 121 29.62 1.67 -5.51
CA GLY A 121 29.80 2.39 -4.26
C GLY A 121 29.92 1.47 -3.06
N MET A 122 30.37 2.03 -1.93
CA MET A 122 30.58 1.28 -0.69
C MET A 122 29.26 0.77 -0.11
N TYR A 123 28.23 1.61 -0.11
CA TYR A 123 26.92 1.29 0.46
C TYR A 123 26.32 0.03 -0.19
N GLU A 124 26.31 -0.04 -1.52
CA GLU A 124 25.84 -1.19 -2.29
C GLU A 124 26.70 -2.45 -2.10
N ALA A 125 28.00 -2.30 -1.84
CA ALA A 125 28.85 -3.44 -1.54
C ALA A 125 28.55 -4.00 -0.13
N GLU A 126 28.43 -3.11 0.86
CA GLU A 126 28.10 -3.48 2.25
C GLU A 126 26.70 -4.11 2.36
N SER A 127 25.71 -3.65 1.58
CA SER A 127 24.35 -4.21 1.60
C SER A 127 24.28 -5.69 1.23
N HIS A 128 25.35 -6.24 0.62
CA HIS A 128 25.50 -7.64 0.29
C HIS A 128 26.65 -8.32 1.05
N LEU A 129 27.25 -7.67 2.05
CA LEU A 129 28.44 -8.17 2.75
C LEU A 129 28.24 -9.59 3.28
N SER A 130 27.04 -9.89 3.80
CA SER A 130 26.64 -11.21 4.32
C SER A 130 26.72 -12.34 3.28
N GLU A 131 26.62 -12.02 1.99
CA GLU A 131 26.71 -12.99 0.88
C GLU A 131 28.15 -13.32 0.48
N PHE A 132 29.09 -12.42 0.78
CA PHE A 132 30.49 -12.63 0.45
C PHE A 132 31.19 -13.54 1.47
N ASN A 133 31.94 -14.52 0.99
CA ASN A 133 32.71 -15.49 1.75
C ASN A 133 34.22 -15.14 1.72
N PHE A 134 34.60 -14.21 2.59
CA PHE A 134 35.99 -13.85 2.91
C PHE A 134 36.12 -13.57 4.42
N ASP A 135 37.34 -13.39 4.93
CA ASP A 135 37.56 -13.09 6.35
C ASP A 135 36.99 -11.71 6.73
N LYS A 136 35.78 -11.72 7.29
CA LYS A 136 35.07 -10.50 7.70
C LYS A 136 35.77 -9.76 8.82
N LYS A 137 36.47 -10.45 9.71
CA LYS A 137 37.17 -9.81 10.82
C LYS A 137 38.35 -9.01 10.30
N ALA A 138 39.19 -9.63 9.47
CA ALA A 138 40.32 -8.96 8.84
C ALA A 138 39.87 -7.76 8.00
N PHE A 139 38.74 -7.91 7.28
CA PHE A 139 38.10 -6.81 6.56
C PHE A 139 37.71 -5.66 7.49
N ILE A 140 36.94 -5.91 8.56
CA ILE A 140 36.49 -4.88 9.52
C ILE A 140 37.70 -4.16 10.14
N GLU A 141 38.73 -4.90 10.56
CA GLU A 141 39.96 -4.34 11.15
C GLU A 141 40.68 -3.42 10.15
N ASN A 142 40.96 -3.91 8.95
CA ASN A 142 41.56 -3.12 7.87
C ASN A 142 40.70 -1.91 7.52
N TYR A 143 39.39 -2.03 7.64
CA TYR A 143 38.45 -0.97 7.31
C TYR A 143 38.55 0.20 8.31
N PHE A 144 38.54 -0.07 9.61
CA PHE A 144 38.73 0.95 10.65
C PHE A 144 40.11 1.61 10.62
N GLU A 145 41.11 0.94 10.04
CA GLU A 145 42.46 1.48 9.87
C GLU A 145 42.57 2.44 8.68
N ASN A 146 41.87 2.15 7.57
CA ASN A 146 42.09 2.83 6.29
C ASN A 146 40.95 3.76 5.86
N PHE A 147 39.78 3.66 6.46
CA PHE A 147 38.59 4.40 6.03
C PHE A 147 37.97 5.22 7.15
N ASP A 148 37.28 6.29 6.75
CA ASP A 148 36.51 7.15 7.63
C ASP A 148 35.25 6.40 8.10
N PRO A 149 35.09 6.18 9.42
CA PRO A 149 33.88 5.57 9.96
C PRO A 149 32.63 6.29 9.48
N ASP A 150 32.65 7.63 9.37
CA ASP A 150 31.48 8.48 9.05
C ASP A 150 30.81 8.17 7.70
N ARG A 151 31.47 7.40 6.82
CA ARG A 151 30.95 7.02 5.49
C ARG A 151 30.57 5.54 5.36
N SER A 152 30.55 4.81 6.46
CA SER A 152 30.62 3.33 6.47
C SER A 152 29.78 2.75 7.60
N PHE A 153 29.46 1.45 7.54
CA PHE A 153 28.60 0.77 8.54
C PHE A 153 27.15 1.31 8.60
N LEU A 154 26.65 1.89 7.51
CA LEU A 154 25.23 2.28 7.39
C LEU A 154 24.30 1.06 7.23
N THR A 155 24.86 -0.14 7.10
CA THR A 155 24.18 -1.43 6.96
C THR A 155 24.72 -2.43 7.98
N ILE A 156 24.73 -2.04 9.28
CA ILE A 156 25.33 -2.87 10.34
C ILE A 156 24.75 -4.29 10.39
N ASP A 157 23.49 -4.45 10.01
CA ASP A 157 22.76 -5.71 9.95
C ASP A 157 23.37 -6.73 8.96
N GLN A 158 24.17 -6.27 8.00
CA GLN A 158 24.88 -7.10 7.03
C GLN A 158 26.23 -7.60 7.54
N TYR A 159 26.71 -7.07 8.67
CA TYR A 159 27.91 -7.55 9.32
C TYR A 159 27.61 -8.80 10.17
N PRO A 160 28.58 -9.70 10.36
CA PRO A 160 28.36 -10.86 11.23
C PRO A 160 28.08 -10.41 12.67
N LYS A 161 27.01 -10.96 13.24
CA LYS A 161 26.43 -10.55 14.53
C LYS A 161 27.44 -10.67 15.67
N GLU A 162 28.34 -11.64 15.61
CA GLU A 162 29.42 -11.85 16.58
C GLU A 162 30.42 -10.67 16.65
N TYR A 163 30.51 -9.83 15.61
CA TYR A 163 31.37 -8.65 15.58
C TYR A 163 30.63 -7.36 15.95
N HIS A 164 29.31 -7.37 16.15
CA HIS A 164 28.54 -6.18 16.50
C HIS A 164 29.08 -5.47 17.77
N PRO A 165 29.40 -6.17 18.88
CA PRO A 165 29.99 -5.54 20.05
C PRO A 165 31.37 -4.90 19.76
N TYR A 166 32.20 -5.56 18.93
CA TYR A 166 33.51 -5.05 18.55
C TYR A 166 33.41 -3.80 17.66
N ILE A 167 32.51 -3.82 16.67
CA ILE A 167 32.25 -2.67 15.79
C ILE A 167 31.74 -1.48 16.63
N LEU A 168 30.82 -1.73 17.56
CA LEU A 168 30.30 -0.71 18.47
C LEU A 168 31.42 -0.07 19.29
N GLU A 169 32.27 -0.88 19.92
CA GLU A 169 33.42 -0.41 20.71
C GLU A 169 34.33 0.48 19.86
N LYS A 170 34.65 0.06 18.63
CA LYS A 170 35.47 0.86 17.70
C LYS A 170 34.80 2.15 17.24
N LEU A 171 33.50 2.15 16.99
CA LEU A 171 32.78 3.39 16.67
C LEU A 171 32.76 4.36 17.86
N LEU A 172 32.60 3.85 19.10
CA LEU A 172 32.67 4.66 20.32
C LEU A 172 34.06 5.25 20.53
N GLU A 173 35.12 4.47 20.33
CA GLU A 173 36.52 4.91 20.38
C GLU A 173 36.79 6.04 19.38
N LYS A 174 36.24 5.93 18.16
CA LYS A 174 36.40 6.91 17.07
C LYS A 174 35.49 8.12 17.20
N GLY A 175 34.54 8.12 18.14
CA GLY A 175 33.56 9.20 18.30
C GLY A 175 32.42 9.20 17.28
N ALA A 176 32.25 8.11 16.52
CA ALA A 176 31.24 7.97 15.46
C ALA A 176 29.83 7.66 16.02
N VAL A 177 29.38 8.44 17.01
CA VAL A 177 28.12 8.21 17.74
C VAL A 177 26.90 8.34 16.84
N ALA A 178 26.94 9.23 15.84
CA ALA A 178 25.86 9.38 14.87
C ALA A 178 25.56 8.04 14.14
N ILE A 179 26.60 7.30 13.74
CA ILE A 179 26.43 6.00 13.07
C ILE A 179 25.83 4.97 14.01
N ILE A 180 26.28 4.95 15.26
CA ILE A 180 25.72 4.06 16.29
C ILE A 180 24.23 4.32 16.44
N LEU A 181 23.82 5.58 16.58
CA LEU A 181 22.43 5.96 16.76
C LEU A 181 21.58 5.70 15.51
N ILE A 182 22.11 5.96 14.31
CA ILE A 182 21.45 5.64 13.04
C ILE A 182 21.18 4.13 12.94
N ASN A 183 22.15 3.31 13.35
CA ASN A 183 22.12 1.85 13.20
C ASN A 183 21.75 1.07 14.46
N LEU A 184 21.32 1.74 15.54
CA LEU A 184 21.22 1.13 16.88
C LEU A 184 20.45 -0.20 16.90
N ARG A 185 19.37 -0.29 16.11
CA ARG A 185 18.53 -1.49 16.03
C ARG A 185 19.14 -2.65 15.25
N GLY A 186 20.08 -2.38 14.35
CA GLY A 186 20.78 -3.42 13.59
C GLY A 186 21.85 -4.11 14.42
N PHE A 187 22.33 -3.46 15.49
CA PHE A 187 23.26 -4.09 16.41
C PHE A 187 22.58 -5.18 17.25
N ILE A 188 23.33 -6.23 17.57
CA ILE A 188 22.84 -7.40 18.31
C ILE A 188 23.82 -7.69 19.45
N GLY A 189 23.29 -8.05 20.62
CA GLY A 189 24.10 -8.32 21.81
C GLY A 189 24.63 -7.06 22.50
N ILE A 190 24.00 -5.90 22.27
CA ILE A 190 24.34 -4.64 22.95
C ILE A 190 23.51 -4.48 24.23
N ASP A 191 24.15 -4.00 25.29
CA ASP A 191 23.47 -3.45 26.46
C ASP A 191 23.06 -1.98 26.19
N HIS A 192 21.79 -1.78 25.83
CA HIS A 192 21.24 -0.46 25.50
C HIS A 192 21.31 0.51 26.69
N LYS A 193 21.17 0.01 27.91
CA LYS A 193 21.25 0.81 29.12
C LYS A 193 22.67 1.33 29.32
N ALA A 194 23.67 0.44 29.25
CA ALA A 194 25.07 0.84 29.35
C ALA A 194 25.48 1.81 28.22
N LEU A 195 25.06 1.52 26.98
CA LEU A 195 25.34 2.38 25.83
C LEU A 195 24.73 3.77 25.97
N SER A 196 23.47 3.86 26.41
CA SER A 196 22.80 5.16 26.63
C SER A 196 23.55 6.01 27.66
N ARG A 197 24.06 5.38 28.73
CA ARG A 197 24.89 6.05 29.74
C ARG A 197 26.19 6.58 29.13
N GLU A 198 26.89 5.76 28.34
CA GLU A 198 28.16 6.14 27.73
C GLU A 198 28.00 7.28 26.71
N ILE A 199 26.98 7.20 25.84
CA ILE A 199 26.66 8.26 24.89
C ILE A 199 26.32 9.54 25.65
N CYS A 200 25.44 9.45 26.65
CA CYS A 200 24.99 10.60 27.44
C CYS A 200 26.10 11.28 28.28
N GLN A 201 27.29 10.70 28.40
CA GLN A 201 28.43 11.38 29.02
C GLN A 201 29.12 12.36 28.07
N ARG A 202 28.78 12.34 26.78
CA ARG A 202 29.37 13.16 25.72
C ARG A 202 28.39 14.28 25.33
N GLN A 203 28.72 15.51 25.75
CA GLN A 203 27.80 16.66 25.62
C GLN A 203 27.37 16.95 24.17
N ASP A 204 28.24 16.70 23.20
CA ASP A 204 28.00 16.88 21.76
C ASP A 204 27.01 15.87 21.17
N THR A 205 26.60 14.85 21.93
CA THR A 205 25.73 13.77 21.44
C THR A 205 24.29 13.85 21.93
N HIS A 206 23.96 14.74 22.87
CA HIS A 206 22.66 14.73 23.54
C HIS A 206 21.49 14.96 22.57
N HIS A 207 21.63 15.90 21.62
CA HIS A 207 20.62 16.11 20.58
C HIS A 207 20.47 14.90 19.66
N GLY A 208 21.59 14.27 19.27
CA GLY A 208 21.54 13.03 18.50
C GLY A 208 20.82 11.91 19.27
N LEU A 209 21.06 11.80 20.58
CA LEU A 209 20.41 10.82 21.45
C LEU A 209 18.90 11.06 21.53
N VAL A 210 18.45 12.33 21.63
CA VAL A 210 17.04 12.71 21.61
C VAL A 210 16.33 12.15 20.36
N ASP A 211 16.88 12.39 19.18
CA ASP A 211 16.31 11.93 17.89
C ASP A 211 16.18 10.40 17.78
N HIS A 212 16.92 9.69 18.62
CA HIS A 212 17.11 8.24 18.54
C HIS A 212 16.60 7.48 19.76
N LEU A 213 16.02 8.14 20.77
CA LEU A 213 15.48 7.48 21.98
C LEU A 213 14.50 6.36 21.66
N LYS A 214 13.68 6.52 20.61
CA LYS A 214 12.73 5.49 20.15
C LYS A 214 13.39 4.17 19.70
N LYS A 215 14.71 4.15 19.49
CA LYS A 215 15.50 2.97 19.14
C LYS A 215 16.06 2.23 20.36
N PHE A 216 16.01 2.82 21.56
CA PHE A 216 16.51 2.19 22.78
C PHE A 216 15.44 1.29 23.42
N ASP A 217 15.80 0.04 23.76
CA ASP A 217 14.90 -0.85 24.51
C ASP A 217 14.91 -0.55 26.01
N GLU A 218 16.07 -0.15 26.54
CA GLU A 218 16.25 0.36 27.89
C GLU A 218 17.16 1.59 27.86
N ILE A 219 17.01 2.45 28.85
CA ILE A 219 17.87 3.61 29.04
C ILE A 219 18.38 3.68 30.49
N ASP A 220 19.51 4.32 30.68
CA ASP A 220 20.00 4.63 32.00
C ASP A 220 19.25 5.84 32.61
N PRO A 221 18.86 5.80 33.90
CA PRO A 221 18.22 6.94 34.56
C PRO A 221 19.03 8.24 34.50
N SER A 222 20.37 8.17 34.36
CA SER A 222 21.19 9.38 34.21
C SER A 222 20.82 10.20 32.97
N VAL A 223 20.26 9.57 31.94
CA VAL A 223 19.81 10.26 30.71
C VAL A 223 18.68 11.23 31.02
N ILE A 224 17.73 10.84 31.89
CA ILE A 224 16.61 11.68 32.32
C ILE A 224 17.14 12.95 33.00
N GLU A 225 18.10 12.77 33.93
CA GLU A 225 18.70 13.88 34.68
C GLU A 225 19.48 14.84 33.78
N VAL A 226 20.22 14.32 32.79
CA VAL A 226 20.92 15.15 31.80
C VAL A 226 19.93 15.93 30.94
N PHE A 227 18.86 15.29 30.48
CA PHE A 227 17.85 15.94 29.64
C PHE A 227 17.09 17.02 30.38
N ARG A 228 16.80 16.81 31.68
CA ARG A 228 16.24 17.85 32.56
C ARG A 228 17.19 19.03 32.72
N LYS A 229 18.44 18.74 33.09
CA LYS A 229 19.48 19.75 33.31
C LYS A 229 19.75 20.62 32.09
N GLU A 230 19.67 20.04 30.89
CA GLU A 230 19.91 20.74 29.62
C GLU A 230 18.63 21.25 28.94
N CYS A 231 17.48 21.13 29.61
CA CYS A 231 16.18 21.54 29.08
C CYS A 231 15.84 20.92 27.71
N LEU A 232 16.23 19.66 27.49
CA LEU A 232 16.00 18.93 26.25
C LEU A 232 14.58 18.37 26.20
N GLY A 233 13.59 19.24 26.00
CA GLY A 233 12.19 18.84 26.07
C GLY A 233 11.77 17.76 25.06
N GLU A 234 12.47 17.60 23.93
CA GLU A 234 12.13 16.55 22.93
C GLU A 234 12.48 15.18 23.49
N GLY A 235 13.62 15.15 24.17
CA GLY A 235 14.05 14.03 24.96
C GLY A 235 13.03 13.68 26.04
N ILE A 236 12.61 14.65 26.86
CA ILE A 236 11.64 14.40 27.94
C ILE A 236 10.32 13.85 27.40
N ILE A 237 9.77 14.39 26.30
CA ILE A 237 8.57 13.82 25.67
C ILE A 237 8.80 12.37 25.28
N ALA A 238 9.88 12.10 24.53
CA ALA A 238 10.18 10.74 24.10
C ALA A 238 10.37 9.78 25.28
N LEU A 239 10.90 10.26 26.41
CA LEU A 239 11.02 9.47 27.64
C LEU A 239 9.66 9.16 28.28
N ILE A 240 8.73 10.12 28.33
CA ILE A 240 7.36 9.93 28.85
C ILE A 240 6.56 8.98 27.94
N GLU A 241 6.57 9.21 26.62
CA GLU A 241 5.85 8.38 25.65
C GLU A 241 6.33 6.92 25.62
N ARG A 242 7.56 6.68 26.08
CA ARG A 242 8.16 5.34 26.20
C ARG A 242 7.95 4.71 27.55
N GLY A 243 7.34 5.41 28.51
CA GLY A 243 7.14 4.95 29.87
C GLY A 243 8.42 4.93 30.72
N PHE A 244 9.51 5.57 30.28
CA PHE A 244 10.72 5.71 31.10
C PHE A 244 10.55 6.77 32.20
N ILE A 245 9.61 7.71 32.00
CA ILE A 245 9.14 8.63 33.04
C ILE A 245 7.65 8.31 33.28
N GLU A 246 7.36 7.57 34.35
CA GLU A 246 5.98 7.16 34.69
C GLU A 246 5.16 8.27 35.33
N HIS A 247 5.82 9.14 36.10
CA HIS A 247 5.20 10.24 36.83
C HIS A 247 5.88 11.56 36.43
N PRO A 248 5.48 12.16 35.30
CA PRO A 248 6.08 13.41 34.88
C PRO A 248 5.74 14.53 35.86
N THR A 249 6.70 15.40 36.10
CA THR A 249 6.62 16.46 37.13
C THR A 249 6.29 17.81 36.50
N ARG A 250 5.92 18.82 37.31
CA ARG A 250 5.80 20.20 36.80
C ARG A 250 7.09 20.71 36.13
N GLU A 251 8.26 20.30 36.60
CA GLU A 251 9.54 20.63 35.94
C GLU A 251 9.60 20.06 34.52
N ASP A 252 9.20 18.80 34.33
CA ASP A 252 9.12 18.17 33.00
C ASP A 252 8.15 18.97 32.09
N TYR A 253 7.01 19.41 32.63
CA TYR A 253 6.05 20.25 31.88
C TYR A 253 6.69 21.56 31.43
N ASP A 254 7.34 22.29 32.35
CA ASP A 254 7.93 23.60 32.08
C ASP A 254 9.05 23.50 31.04
N ILE A 255 9.87 22.44 31.08
CA ILE A 255 10.90 22.16 30.08
C ILE A 255 10.28 21.94 28.70
N ILE A 256 9.22 21.15 28.61
CA ILE A 256 8.56 20.84 27.34
C ILE A 256 7.80 22.07 26.79
N CYS A 257 7.17 22.85 27.67
CA CYS A 257 6.37 24.02 27.31
C CYS A 257 7.22 25.24 26.88
N SER A 258 8.55 25.13 26.96
CA SER A 258 9.46 26.18 26.52
C SER A 258 9.26 26.53 25.04
N PRO A 259 9.20 27.83 24.66
CA PRO A 259 8.98 28.28 23.28
C PRO A 259 10.04 27.80 22.27
N CYS A 260 11.18 27.29 22.76
CA CYS A 260 12.28 26.84 21.93
C CYS A 260 12.05 25.47 21.28
N VAL A 261 10.92 24.80 21.56
CA VAL A 261 10.71 23.42 21.11
C VAL A 261 9.46 23.30 20.24
N TYR A 262 9.69 23.18 18.92
CA TYR A 262 8.65 23.13 17.89
C TYR A 262 7.86 21.79 17.93
N ASN A 263 6.57 21.81 17.58
CA ASN A 263 5.70 20.62 17.34
C ASN A 263 5.32 19.73 18.54
N LYS A 264 4.99 20.29 19.71
CA LYS A 264 4.77 19.51 20.96
C LYS A 264 3.55 19.89 21.79
N SER A 265 2.93 20.98 21.43
CA SER A 265 1.67 21.47 21.98
C SER A 265 0.62 20.37 22.05
N ILE A 266 0.48 19.56 20.99
CA ILE A 266 -0.48 18.45 20.93
C ILE A 266 -0.20 17.42 22.04
N PHE A 267 1.06 16.98 22.20
CA PHE A 267 1.42 16.03 23.27
C PHE A 267 1.06 16.60 24.65
N LEU A 268 1.44 17.85 24.92
CA LEU A 268 1.14 18.48 26.19
C LEU A 268 -0.37 18.66 26.40
N ILE A 269 -1.14 19.07 25.39
CA ILE A 269 -2.60 19.25 25.51
C ILE A 269 -3.29 17.93 25.86
N GLN A 270 -2.85 16.83 25.24
CA GLN A 270 -3.45 15.52 25.50
C GLN A 270 -3.02 14.92 26.85
N ASN A 271 -1.89 15.35 27.41
CA ASN A 271 -1.29 14.70 28.59
C ASN A 271 -1.10 15.61 29.81
N TRP A 272 -1.53 16.89 29.78
CA TRP A 272 -1.28 17.84 30.86
C TRP A 272 -1.75 17.32 32.24
N ARG A 273 -2.85 16.54 32.28
CA ARG A 273 -3.39 15.95 33.51
C ARG A 273 -2.46 14.96 34.21
N LYS A 274 -1.45 14.45 33.51
CA LYS A 274 -0.48 13.48 34.03
C LYS A 274 0.71 14.14 34.72
N PHE A 275 0.89 15.45 34.52
CA PHE A 275 1.97 16.20 35.15
C PHE A 275 1.61 16.57 36.59
N GLU A 276 2.41 16.09 37.54
CA GLU A 276 2.19 16.35 38.95
C GLU A 276 2.26 17.86 39.24
N GLY A 277 1.24 18.38 39.92
CA GLY A 277 1.16 19.79 40.31
C GLY A 277 0.58 20.74 39.25
N LEU A 278 0.11 20.23 38.11
CA LEU A 278 -0.50 21.03 37.06
C LEU A 278 -2.03 21.14 37.21
N THR A 279 -2.57 22.36 37.23
CA THR A 279 -4.02 22.59 37.17
C THR A 279 -4.48 22.87 35.74
N GLU A 280 -5.76 22.66 35.45
CA GLU A 280 -6.37 22.96 34.15
C GLU A 280 -6.20 24.44 33.78
N GLU A 281 -6.36 25.33 34.76
CA GLU A 281 -6.23 26.78 34.56
C GLU A 281 -4.82 27.18 34.13
N MET A 282 -3.80 26.61 34.79
CA MET A 282 -2.39 26.84 34.46
C MET A 282 -2.08 26.34 33.06
N ALA A 283 -2.47 25.09 32.75
CA ALA A 283 -2.25 24.50 31.43
C ALA A 283 -2.93 25.33 30.33
N PHE A 284 -4.20 25.72 30.51
CA PHE A 284 -4.93 26.52 29.53
C PHE A 284 -4.23 27.86 29.26
N HIS A 285 -3.80 28.56 30.30
CA HIS A 285 -3.09 29.84 30.15
C HIS A 285 -1.75 29.68 29.42
N ASP A 286 -1.01 28.61 29.74
CA ASP A 286 0.27 28.30 29.10
C ASP A 286 0.08 27.98 27.59
N PHE A 287 -0.97 27.22 27.22
CA PHE A 287 -1.28 26.97 25.81
C PHE A 287 -1.83 28.19 25.08
N GLN A 288 -2.68 28.98 25.73
CA GLN A 288 -3.20 30.21 25.13
C GLN A 288 -2.05 31.16 24.75
N SER A 289 -1.02 31.22 25.59
CA SER A 289 0.12 32.12 25.39
C SER A 289 1.10 31.60 24.34
N ASN A 290 1.36 30.29 24.32
CA ASN A 290 2.43 29.70 23.53
C ASN A 290 1.94 28.98 22.26
N PHE A 291 0.74 28.39 22.29
CA PHE A 291 0.21 27.47 21.27
C PHE A 291 -1.30 27.66 21.03
N PRO A 292 -1.74 28.87 20.64
CA PRO A 292 -3.16 29.21 20.61
C PRO A 292 -3.95 28.53 19.48
N GLU A 293 -3.30 28.02 18.43
CA GLU A 293 -3.95 27.20 17.38
C GLU A 293 -4.32 25.83 17.94
N ASP A 294 -3.34 25.10 18.48
CA ASP A 294 -3.53 23.74 18.99
C ASP A 294 -4.54 23.69 20.14
N LEU A 295 -4.57 24.74 20.98
CA LEU A 295 -5.57 24.89 22.04
C LEU A 295 -6.99 24.90 21.49
N LEU A 296 -7.23 25.66 20.41
CA LEU A 296 -8.56 25.78 19.80
C LEU A 296 -9.01 24.46 19.19
N GLU A 297 -8.10 23.68 18.61
CA GLU A 297 -8.41 22.36 18.03
C GLU A 297 -8.75 21.30 19.08
N HIS A 298 -8.32 21.50 20.34
CA HIS A 298 -8.42 20.52 21.42
C HIS A 298 -9.10 21.09 22.69
N LEU A 299 -10.10 21.96 22.51
CA LEU A 299 -10.84 22.57 23.63
C LEU A 299 -11.55 21.54 24.52
N ASP A 300 -11.85 20.35 23.99
CA ASP A 300 -12.44 19.24 24.74
C ASP A 300 -11.52 18.73 25.87
N CYS A 301 -10.21 18.97 25.78
CA CYS A 301 -9.25 18.66 26.84
C CYS A 301 -9.39 19.61 28.07
N PHE A 302 -10.11 20.74 27.91
CA PHE A 302 -10.30 21.80 28.90
C PHE A 302 -11.79 22.01 29.26
N PRO A 303 -12.45 21.04 29.92
CA PRO A 303 -13.88 21.07 30.21
C PRO A 303 -14.33 22.25 31.09
N SER A 304 -13.43 22.93 31.79
CA SER A 304 -13.73 24.12 32.61
C SER A 304 -13.85 25.42 31.79
N TYR A 305 -13.59 25.37 30.47
CA TYR A 305 -13.65 26.53 29.58
C TYR A 305 -14.77 26.39 28.54
N SER A 306 -15.87 27.13 28.75
CA SER A 306 -16.95 27.18 27.77
C SER A 306 -16.54 27.95 26.51
N PHE A 307 -17.21 27.68 25.39
CA PHE A 307 -16.96 28.37 24.13
C PHE A 307 -17.06 29.90 24.26
N GLU A 308 -18.03 30.42 25.03
CA GLU A 308 -18.19 31.86 25.26
C GLU A 308 -16.99 32.44 26.01
N LYS A 309 -16.47 31.69 27.00
CA LYS A 309 -15.29 32.09 27.76
C LYS A 309 -14.06 32.14 26.86
N VAL A 310 -13.86 31.13 26.01
CA VAL A 310 -12.76 31.08 25.03
C VAL A 310 -12.86 32.25 24.05
N ILE A 311 -14.04 32.49 23.46
CA ILE A 311 -14.27 33.61 22.53
C ILE A 311 -13.95 34.93 23.22
N ALA A 312 -14.46 35.16 24.43
CA ALA A 312 -14.20 36.39 25.18
C ALA A 312 -12.71 36.60 25.45
N ILE A 313 -11.98 35.53 25.80
CA ILE A 313 -10.54 35.57 26.03
C ILE A 313 -9.79 35.99 24.76
N TYR A 314 -10.08 35.38 23.61
CA TYR A 314 -9.41 35.69 22.34
C TYR A 314 -9.82 37.04 21.74
N GLN A 315 -11.05 37.51 22.00
CA GLN A 315 -11.52 38.83 21.58
C GLN A 315 -10.97 39.98 22.44
N GLN A 316 -10.56 39.68 23.68
CA GLN A 316 -9.85 40.63 24.56
C GLN A 316 -8.39 40.84 24.14
N ASP A 317 -7.80 39.89 23.40
CA ASP A 317 -6.50 40.10 22.78
C ASP A 317 -6.64 41.11 21.63
N SER A 318 -6.22 42.34 21.91
CA SER A 318 -6.21 43.46 20.94
C SER A 318 -5.37 43.19 19.67
N ARG A 319 -4.63 42.08 19.62
CA ARG A 319 -3.85 41.67 18.45
C ARG A 319 -4.75 41.01 17.41
N VAL A 320 -4.46 41.36 16.16
CA VAL A 320 -5.08 40.83 14.93
C VAL A 320 -5.22 39.30 14.89
N VAL A 321 -4.33 38.62 15.60
CA VAL A 321 -4.22 37.17 15.67
C VAL A 321 -5.46 36.53 16.31
N GLY A 322 -6.08 37.13 17.33
CA GLY A 322 -7.20 36.50 18.06
C GLY A 322 -8.43 36.23 17.19
N TYR A 323 -8.88 37.25 16.44
CA TYR A 323 -10.02 37.12 15.51
C TYR A 323 -9.73 36.18 14.35
N PHE A 324 -8.50 36.21 13.80
CA PHE A 324 -8.09 35.28 12.75
C PHE A 324 -8.10 33.83 13.24
N LEU A 325 -7.58 33.57 14.45
CA LEU A 325 -7.54 32.23 15.03
C LEU A 325 -8.93 31.67 15.27
N LEU A 326 -9.85 32.48 15.83
CA LEU A 326 -11.24 32.08 16.03
C LEU A 326 -11.94 31.77 14.70
N ALA A 327 -11.78 32.60 13.66
CA ALA A 327 -12.39 32.33 12.35
C ALA A 327 -11.79 31.09 11.67
N SER A 328 -10.47 30.90 11.77
CA SER A 328 -9.75 29.78 11.18
C SER A 328 -10.12 28.42 11.80
N HIS A 329 -10.58 28.41 13.04
CA HIS A 329 -11.01 27.21 13.78
C HIS A 329 -12.50 27.24 14.13
N ALA A 330 -13.30 28.00 13.39
CA ALA A 330 -14.74 28.14 13.66
C ALA A 330 -15.47 26.79 13.69
N HIS A 331 -15.00 25.80 12.92
CA HIS A 331 -15.55 24.45 12.86
C HIS A 331 -15.49 23.67 14.20
N VAL A 332 -14.68 24.11 15.17
CA VAL A 332 -14.62 23.53 16.52
C VAL A 332 -15.71 24.09 17.42
N PHE A 333 -16.32 25.22 17.05
CA PHE A 333 -17.38 25.87 17.81
C PHE A 333 -18.75 25.36 17.38
N PRO A 334 -19.78 25.49 18.24
CA PRO A 334 -21.16 25.25 17.85
C PRO A 334 -21.59 26.14 16.67
N LEU A 335 -22.50 25.63 15.86
CA LEU A 335 -22.95 26.21 14.59
C LEU A 335 -23.41 27.68 14.72
N GLU A 336 -24.05 28.02 15.83
CA GLU A 336 -24.53 29.36 16.14
C GLU A 336 -23.41 30.43 16.22
N TYR A 337 -22.14 30.01 16.41
CA TYR A 337 -20.99 30.91 16.46
C TYR A 337 -20.35 31.16 15.09
N HIS A 338 -20.49 30.25 14.12
CA HIS A 338 -19.76 30.30 12.86
C HIS A 338 -19.86 31.65 12.15
N ASN A 339 -21.09 32.13 11.92
CA ASN A 339 -21.33 33.40 11.23
C ASN A 339 -20.67 34.58 11.93
N LYS A 340 -20.85 34.66 13.25
CA LYS A 340 -20.30 35.75 14.04
C LYS A 340 -18.76 35.76 14.03
N LEU A 341 -18.12 34.59 14.13
CA LEU A 341 -16.67 34.49 14.08
C LEU A 341 -16.09 34.96 12.73
N PHE A 342 -16.72 34.56 11.62
CA PHE A 342 -16.32 35.02 10.28
C PHE A 342 -16.63 36.49 10.04
N GLU A 343 -17.80 36.98 10.46
CA GLU A 343 -18.17 38.39 10.36
C GLU A 343 -17.23 39.27 11.19
N ASP A 344 -16.95 38.90 12.45
CA ASP A 344 -16.03 39.62 13.32
C ASP A 344 -14.63 39.69 12.69
N TYR A 345 -14.13 38.60 12.12
CA TYR A 345 -12.87 38.62 11.35
C TYR A 345 -12.95 39.56 10.14
N LEU A 346 -13.96 39.40 9.29
CA LEU A 346 -14.06 40.19 8.06
C LEU A 346 -14.27 41.68 8.33
N ILE A 347 -15.01 42.05 9.37
CA ILE A 347 -15.20 43.43 9.83
C ILE A 347 -13.87 44.04 10.27
N HIS A 348 -13.05 43.30 11.02
CA HIS A 348 -11.76 43.79 11.51
C HIS A 348 -10.68 43.84 10.42
N PHE A 349 -10.79 43.05 9.33
CA PHE A 349 -9.73 42.92 8.33
C PHE A 349 -10.05 43.37 6.92
N GLY A 350 -11.30 43.72 6.61
CA GLY A 350 -11.83 44.01 5.27
C GLY A 350 -11.03 45.02 4.41
N GLY A 351 -10.15 45.83 5.02
CA GLY A 351 -9.57 47.03 4.40
C GLY A 351 -8.11 47.02 3.92
N ALA A 352 -7.19 46.13 4.35
CA ALA A 352 -5.75 46.41 4.08
C ALA A 352 -4.74 45.25 3.94
N HIS A 353 -5.01 44.02 4.38
CA HIS A 353 -3.96 42.97 4.45
C HIS A 353 -4.18 41.82 3.46
N HIS A 354 -3.74 41.99 2.22
CA HIS A 354 -3.93 41.01 1.13
C HIS A 354 -3.30 39.61 1.36
N GLY A 355 -2.36 39.46 2.30
CA GLY A 355 -1.63 38.20 2.53
C GLY A 355 -2.43 37.11 3.26
N TYR A 356 -3.24 37.47 4.26
CA TYR A 356 -3.93 36.48 5.12
C TYR A 356 -5.26 35.96 4.55
N TYR A 357 -5.76 36.58 3.46
CA TYR A 357 -7.01 36.18 2.81
C TYR A 357 -6.92 34.87 2.03
N LEU A 358 -5.72 34.39 1.71
CA LEU A 358 -5.55 33.17 0.91
C LEU A 358 -5.55 31.89 1.75
N ASP A 359 -5.36 31.99 3.07
CA ASP A 359 -5.29 30.82 3.96
C ASP A 359 -6.60 30.50 4.67
N LEU A 360 -7.41 31.51 5.03
CA LEU A 360 -8.73 31.29 5.63
C LEU A 360 -9.70 30.47 4.73
N PRO A 361 -9.73 30.67 3.40
CA PRO A 361 -10.57 29.89 2.49
C PRO A 361 -10.25 28.39 2.48
N LYS A 362 -9.00 27.98 2.75
CA LYS A 362 -8.62 26.56 2.86
C LYS A 362 -9.22 25.88 4.09
N ARG A 363 -9.67 26.67 5.08
CA ARG A 363 -10.22 26.21 6.37
C ARG A 363 -11.76 26.34 6.45
N LEU A 364 -12.44 26.59 5.32
CA LEU A 364 -13.91 26.53 5.22
C LEU A 364 -14.46 25.10 5.30
N SER A 365 -13.59 24.10 5.13
CA SER A 365 -13.94 22.69 5.35
C SER A 365 -14.37 22.47 6.80
N GLY A 366 -15.60 21.98 7.00
CA GLY A 366 -16.16 21.70 8.33
C GLY A 366 -17.06 22.79 8.91
N VAL A 367 -16.99 24.02 8.38
CA VAL A 367 -17.92 25.10 8.73
C VAL A 367 -19.23 24.92 7.96
N ARG A 368 -20.37 25.23 8.58
CA ARG A 368 -21.71 25.12 7.97
C ARG A 368 -22.54 26.38 8.20
N GLU A 369 -23.56 26.54 7.37
CA GLU A 369 -24.58 27.60 7.44
C GLU A 369 -24.03 29.04 7.40
N LEU A 370 -22.93 29.27 6.68
CA LEU A 370 -22.40 30.62 6.49
C LEU A 370 -23.41 31.52 5.76
N SER A 371 -23.53 32.75 6.25
CA SER A 371 -24.54 33.72 5.85
C SER A 371 -24.23 34.29 4.47
N LYS A 372 -25.26 34.91 3.87
CA LYS A 372 -25.09 35.68 2.65
C LYS A 372 -24.05 36.79 2.80
N ALA A 373 -23.97 37.43 3.97
CA ALA A 373 -23.00 38.49 4.21
C ALA A 373 -21.56 37.97 4.10
N VAL A 374 -21.28 36.78 4.67
CA VAL A 374 -19.98 36.11 4.53
C VAL A 374 -19.72 35.73 3.07
N ALA A 375 -20.72 35.14 2.38
CA ALA A 375 -20.61 34.76 0.97
C ALA A 375 -20.26 35.97 0.06
N ASP A 376 -21.00 37.06 0.19
CA ASP A 376 -20.81 38.28 -0.61
C ASP A 376 -19.39 38.86 -0.41
N MET A 377 -18.84 38.79 0.82
CA MET A 377 -17.49 39.25 1.11
C MET A 377 -16.39 38.40 0.45
N TYR A 378 -16.62 37.10 0.23
CA TYR A 378 -15.66 36.21 -0.45
C TYR A 378 -15.83 36.17 -1.97
N LEU A 379 -17.04 36.37 -2.48
CA LEU A 379 -17.40 36.15 -3.88
C LEU A 379 -16.55 36.98 -4.85
N ASP A 380 -16.27 38.23 -4.48
CA ASP A 380 -15.46 39.14 -5.31
C ASP A 380 -13.96 38.81 -5.31
N ARG A 381 -13.47 38.08 -4.30
CA ARG A 381 -12.03 37.88 -4.09
C ARG A 381 -11.56 36.47 -4.44
N CYS A 382 -12.36 35.45 -4.13
CA CYS A 382 -11.97 34.05 -4.24
C CYS A 382 -13.12 33.13 -4.72
N PRO A 383 -13.68 33.35 -5.94
CA PRO A 383 -14.83 32.59 -6.43
C PRO A 383 -14.55 31.09 -6.56
N THR A 384 -13.32 30.69 -6.90
CA THR A 384 -12.93 29.26 -6.97
C THR A 384 -13.01 28.57 -5.62
N VAL A 385 -12.76 29.28 -4.51
CA VAL A 385 -12.81 28.67 -3.18
C VAL A 385 -14.25 28.57 -2.67
N ILE A 386 -15.10 29.57 -2.95
CA ILE A 386 -16.54 29.41 -2.69
C ILE A 386 -17.10 28.21 -3.45
N ALA A 387 -16.70 28.03 -4.72
CA ALA A 387 -17.14 26.88 -5.51
C ALA A 387 -16.75 25.54 -4.86
N GLN A 388 -15.56 25.44 -4.26
CA GLN A 388 -15.09 24.24 -3.55
C GLN A 388 -15.86 23.95 -2.26
N HIS A 389 -16.35 25.00 -1.60
CA HIS A 389 -16.96 24.92 -0.28
C HIS A 389 -18.41 25.42 -0.26
N LEU A 390 -19.16 25.22 -1.35
CA LEU A 390 -20.57 25.63 -1.45
C LEU A 390 -21.42 25.06 -0.32
N ASP A 391 -21.13 23.83 0.10
CA ASP A 391 -21.83 23.14 1.19
C ASP A 391 -21.61 23.79 2.58
N SER A 392 -20.61 24.68 2.72
CA SER A 392 -20.36 25.43 3.95
C SER A 392 -21.31 26.62 4.14
N PHE A 393 -22.00 27.03 3.08
CA PHE A 393 -22.92 28.18 3.09
C PHE A 393 -24.37 27.77 3.28
N ALA A 394 -25.16 28.64 3.90
CA ALA A 394 -26.60 28.44 4.02
C ALA A 394 -27.26 28.39 2.62
N SER A 395 -28.34 27.63 2.50
CA SER A 395 -29.08 27.52 1.23
C SER A 395 -29.51 28.90 0.72
N GLY A 396 -29.05 29.27 -0.48
CA GLY A 396 -29.33 30.57 -1.10
C GLY A 396 -28.48 31.74 -0.60
N ALA A 397 -27.47 31.49 0.25
CA ALA A 397 -26.51 32.51 0.68
C ALA A 397 -25.56 32.93 -0.44
N VAL A 398 -25.19 32.01 -1.33
CA VAL A 398 -24.32 32.29 -2.48
C VAL A 398 -25.20 32.58 -3.71
N ASP A 399 -24.98 33.72 -4.35
CA ASP A 399 -25.56 34.01 -5.67
C ASP A 399 -24.87 33.14 -6.72
N GLN A 400 -25.54 32.05 -7.10
CA GLN A 400 -25.02 31.05 -8.03
C GLN A 400 -24.71 31.64 -9.42
N GLU A 401 -25.53 32.58 -9.89
CA GLU A 401 -25.34 33.19 -11.21
C GLU A 401 -24.08 34.06 -11.23
N GLU A 402 -23.88 34.85 -10.18
CA GLU A 402 -22.70 35.70 -10.02
C GLU A 402 -21.42 34.87 -9.79
N LEU A 403 -21.51 33.79 -9.01
CA LEU A 403 -20.41 32.84 -8.84
C LEU A 403 -19.97 32.26 -10.19
N GLU A 404 -20.90 31.74 -10.99
CA GLU A 404 -20.59 31.14 -12.29
C GLU A 404 -19.97 32.13 -13.27
N LYS A 405 -20.46 33.39 -13.28
CA LYS A 405 -19.86 34.47 -14.08
C LYS A 405 -18.40 34.71 -13.69
N LYS A 406 -18.10 34.81 -12.39
CA LYS A 406 -16.74 35.03 -11.89
C LYS A 406 -15.82 33.84 -12.15
N LEU A 407 -16.32 32.61 -12.05
CA LEU A 407 -15.55 31.39 -12.39
C LEU A 407 -15.16 31.38 -13.88
N ILE A 408 -16.11 31.65 -14.78
CA ILE A 408 -15.86 31.75 -16.23
C ILE A 408 -14.81 32.82 -16.54
N ALA A 409 -14.89 33.98 -15.87
CA ALA A 409 -13.92 35.06 -16.03
C ALA A 409 -12.51 34.67 -15.55
N ALA A 410 -12.41 33.91 -14.45
CA ALA A 410 -11.14 33.50 -13.87
C ALA A 410 -10.36 32.50 -14.75
N LYS A 411 -11.05 31.70 -15.58
CA LYS A 411 -10.45 30.67 -16.48
C LYS A 411 -9.47 29.71 -15.80
N SER A 412 -9.61 29.55 -14.48
CA SER A 412 -8.76 28.68 -13.67
C SER A 412 -9.52 27.40 -13.35
N LEU A 413 -8.91 26.25 -13.67
CA LEU A 413 -9.41 24.94 -13.24
C LEU A 413 -8.96 24.57 -11.82
N HIS A 414 -8.14 25.40 -11.16
CA HIS A 414 -7.59 25.08 -9.86
C HIS A 414 -8.69 24.89 -8.81
N GLY A 415 -8.82 23.65 -8.34
CA GLY A 415 -9.85 23.16 -7.43
C GLY A 415 -11.29 23.23 -7.96
N LEU A 416 -11.47 23.21 -9.28
CA LEU A 416 -12.75 22.84 -9.91
C LEU A 416 -12.74 21.38 -10.41
N ILE A 417 -11.70 20.61 -10.07
CA ILE A 417 -11.55 19.20 -10.44
C ILE A 417 -11.41 18.39 -9.14
N PRO A 418 -12.34 17.46 -8.84
CA PRO A 418 -13.56 17.17 -9.59
C PRO A 418 -14.57 18.33 -9.56
N LYS A 419 -15.54 18.33 -10.49
CA LYS A 419 -16.57 19.38 -10.57
C LYS A 419 -17.30 19.54 -9.23
N PRO A 420 -17.29 20.74 -8.60
CA PRO A 420 -18.00 20.93 -7.34
C PRO A 420 -19.52 20.77 -7.51
N LYS A 421 -20.18 20.26 -6.46
CA LYS A 421 -21.66 20.18 -6.42
C LYS A 421 -22.25 21.58 -6.45
N GLY A 422 -23.34 21.76 -7.20
CA GLY A 422 -24.02 23.05 -7.35
C GLY A 422 -23.57 23.88 -8.56
N ILE A 423 -22.35 23.69 -9.07
CA ILE A 423 -21.89 24.35 -10.30
C ILE A 423 -22.57 23.74 -11.53
N SER A 424 -23.15 24.61 -12.39
CA SER A 424 -23.81 24.19 -13.61
C SER A 424 -22.82 23.52 -14.57
N GLU A 425 -23.33 22.53 -15.31
CA GLU A 425 -22.55 21.83 -16.32
C GLU A 425 -22.00 22.78 -17.39
N ASN A 426 -22.77 23.80 -17.76
CA ASN A 426 -22.36 24.79 -18.74
C ASN A 426 -21.20 25.66 -18.24
N CYS A 427 -21.27 26.16 -17.00
CA CYS A 427 -20.17 26.93 -16.40
C CYS A 427 -18.88 26.10 -16.36
N TYR A 428 -18.97 24.87 -15.86
CA TYR A 428 -17.82 23.95 -15.79
C TYR A 428 -17.18 23.71 -17.16
N GLN A 429 -17.99 23.40 -18.17
CA GLN A 429 -17.51 23.17 -19.53
C GLN A 429 -16.89 24.43 -20.15
N GLU A 430 -17.43 25.63 -19.90
CA GLU A 430 -16.86 26.88 -20.42
C GLU A 430 -15.54 27.26 -19.74
N VAL A 431 -15.42 27.10 -18.41
CA VAL A 431 -14.13 27.28 -17.71
C VAL A 431 -13.09 26.30 -18.26
N PHE A 432 -13.49 25.04 -18.45
CA PHE A 432 -12.62 24.00 -18.97
C PHE A 432 -12.15 24.28 -20.41
N LYS A 433 -13.06 24.64 -21.32
CA LYS A 433 -12.70 25.08 -22.69
C LYS A 433 -11.79 26.29 -22.65
N GLY A 434 -12.07 27.26 -21.77
CA GLY A 434 -11.27 28.46 -21.58
C GLY A 434 -9.84 28.12 -21.16
N HIS A 435 -9.69 27.23 -20.19
CA HIS A 435 -8.38 26.75 -19.72
C HIS A 435 -7.64 25.98 -20.81
N LEU A 436 -8.31 25.08 -21.53
CA LEU A 436 -7.70 24.32 -22.61
C LEU A 436 -7.22 25.14 -23.79
N LYS A 437 -7.93 26.22 -24.12
CA LYS A 437 -7.46 27.16 -25.14
C LYS A 437 -6.16 27.85 -24.72
N VAL A 438 -5.89 27.97 -23.42
CA VAL A 438 -4.68 28.61 -22.88
C VAL A 438 -3.55 27.60 -22.75
N THR A 439 -3.81 26.39 -22.24
CA THR A 439 -2.76 25.40 -21.93
C THR A 439 -2.55 24.36 -23.04
N GLY A 440 -3.59 24.00 -23.80
CA GLY A 440 -3.58 22.92 -24.77
C GLY A 440 -3.81 21.53 -24.15
N PRO A 441 -4.12 20.50 -24.98
CA PRO A 441 -4.54 19.19 -24.51
C PRO A 441 -3.43 18.39 -23.80
N LYS A 442 -2.16 18.70 -24.03
CA LYS A 442 -1.03 18.02 -23.36
C LYS A 442 -1.06 18.20 -21.84
N HIS A 443 -1.52 19.36 -21.35
CA HIS A 443 -1.67 19.60 -19.93
C HIS A 443 -2.80 18.80 -19.29
N LEU A 444 -3.70 18.17 -20.07
CA LEU A 444 -4.74 17.30 -19.50
C LEU A 444 -4.20 15.96 -19.03
N TYR A 445 -3.07 15.51 -19.57
CA TYR A 445 -2.56 14.16 -19.32
C TYR A 445 -2.48 13.87 -17.81
N GLU A 446 -1.99 14.84 -17.04
CA GLU A 446 -1.84 14.77 -15.58
C GLU A 446 -3.17 14.78 -14.80
N TYR A 447 -4.28 15.18 -15.43
CA TYR A 447 -5.58 15.37 -14.78
C TYR A 447 -6.67 14.43 -15.30
N LEU A 448 -6.51 13.78 -16.47
CA LEU A 448 -7.55 12.96 -17.14
C LEU A 448 -8.17 11.89 -16.23
N TRP A 449 -7.39 11.36 -15.29
CA TRP A 449 -7.80 10.36 -14.32
C TRP A 449 -8.68 10.91 -13.18
N LEU A 450 -8.64 12.21 -12.90
CA LEU A 450 -9.46 12.88 -11.87
C LEU A 450 -10.89 13.19 -12.34
N TYR A 451 -11.17 13.05 -13.64
CA TYR A 451 -12.48 13.35 -14.21
C TYR A 451 -13.45 12.18 -14.07
N SER A 452 -14.74 12.50 -13.92
CA SER A 452 -15.79 11.48 -13.90
C SER A 452 -15.86 10.74 -15.25
N LYS A 453 -16.47 9.54 -15.26
CA LYS A 453 -16.67 8.77 -16.51
C LYS A 453 -17.38 9.62 -17.58
N GLN A 454 -18.40 10.36 -17.18
CA GLN A 454 -19.19 11.20 -18.09
C GLN A 454 -18.37 12.36 -18.65
N ASP A 455 -17.55 13.00 -17.82
CA ASP A 455 -16.64 14.07 -18.24
C ASP A 455 -15.60 13.52 -19.22
N ARG A 456 -15.02 12.35 -18.97
CA ARG A 456 -14.06 11.71 -19.88
C ARG A 456 -14.70 11.37 -21.23
N ILE A 457 -15.98 10.97 -21.27
CA ILE A 457 -16.72 10.78 -22.53
C ILE A 457 -16.80 12.09 -23.31
N TRP A 458 -17.20 13.17 -22.64
CA TRP A 458 -17.32 14.48 -23.25
C TRP A 458 -15.97 15.04 -23.72
N ILE A 459 -14.94 14.99 -22.87
CA ILE A 459 -13.57 15.40 -23.18
C ILE A 459 -13.04 14.60 -24.37
N GLY A 460 -13.22 13.28 -24.37
CA GLY A 460 -12.81 12.39 -25.46
C GLY A 460 -13.41 12.82 -26.81
N LYS A 461 -14.73 13.08 -26.85
CA LYS A 461 -15.41 13.59 -28.06
C LYS A 461 -14.82 14.93 -28.54
N MET A 462 -14.55 15.84 -27.60
CA MET A 462 -14.01 17.15 -27.93
C MET A 462 -12.57 17.06 -28.46
N ILE A 463 -11.71 16.28 -27.81
CA ILE A 463 -10.32 16.07 -28.21
C ILE A 463 -10.23 15.31 -29.54
N LEU A 464 -11.11 14.33 -29.78
CA LEU A 464 -11.15 13.63 -31.07
C LEU A 464 -11.35 14.61 -32.24
N MET A 465 -12.14 15.67 -32.05
CA MET A 465 -12.36 16.69 -33.08
C MET A 465 -11.18 17.67 -33.23
N ASP A 466 -10.51 18.01 -32.14
CA ASP A 466 -9.43 19.03 -32.12
C ASP A 466 -8.03 18.44 -32.37
N SER A 467 -7.75 17.28 -31.78
CA SER A 467 -6.46 16.59 -31.83
C SER A 467 -6.61 15.05 -31.85
N PRO A 468 -6.97 14.45 -33.01
CA PRO A 468 -7.15 13.00 -33.15
C PRO A 468 -5.91 12.18 -32.74
N ASP A 469 -4.70 12.69 -33.03
CA ASP A 469 -3.45 12.01 -32.68
C ASP A 469 -3.27 11.89 -31.17
N PHE A 470 -3.60 12.96 -30.42
CA PHE A 470 -3.61 12.92 -28.96
C PHE A 470 -4.71 12.00 -28.44
N TYR A 471 -5.91 12.02 -29.04
CA TYR A 471 -7.01 11.12 -28.69
C TYR A 471 -6.61 9.65 -28.80
N PHE A 472 -6.09 9.21 -29.95
CA PHE A 472 -5.77 7.80 -30.19
C PHE A 472 -4.55 7.32 -29.41
N ARG A 473 -3.54 8.16 -29.19
CA ARG A 473 -2.42 7.81 -28.29
C ARG A 473 -2.84 7.65 -26.84
N ASN A 474 -3.91 8.33 -26.44
CA ASN A 474 -4.43 8.34 -25.08
C ASN A 474 -5.79 7.63 -24.98
N LEU A 475 -6.11 6.74 -25.92
CA LEU A 475 -7.44 6.14 -26.04
C LEU A 475 -7.86 5.38 -24.77
N GLY A 476 -6.89 4.79 -24.08
CA GLY A 476 -7.12 4.13 -22.79
C GLY A 476 -7.74 5.06 -21.74
N PHE A 477 -7.51 6.38 -21.80
CA PHE A 477 -8.07 7.33 -20.83
C PHE A 477 -9.56 7.61 -21.03
N PHE A 478 -10.10 7.30 -22.21
CA PHE A 478 -11.49 7.57 -22.56
C PHE A 478 -12.29 6.27 -22.55
N GLU A 479 -13.27 6.14 -21.66
CA GLU A 479 -14.17 4.98 -21.58
C GLU A 479 -15.50 5.25 -22.28
N ASP A 480 -16.24 4.20 -22.64
CA ASP A 480 -17.58 4.27 -23.28
C ASP A 480 -17.65 5.25 -24.47
N GLN A 481 -16.60 5.32 -25.26
CA GLN A 481 -16.54 6.10 -26.48
C GLN A 481 -17.50 5.55 -27.53
N GLU A 482 -18.09 6.42 -28.33
CA GLU A 482 -18.85 6.00 -29.50
C GLU A 482 -17.91 5.41 -30.55
N THR A 483 -18.42 4.49 -31.36
CA THR A 483 -17.68 3.93 -32.50
C THR A 483 -17.21 5.09 -33.42
N PRO A 484 -15.91 5.20 -33.75
CA PRO A 484 -15.41 6.24 -34.65
C PRO A 484 -16.03 6.10 -36.05
N GLN A 485 -16.19 7.21 -36.77
CA GLN A 485 -16.64 7.17 -38.16
C GLN A 485 -15.59 6.51 -39.07
N GLU A 486 -16.02 5.81 -40.12
CA GLU A 486 -15.19 5.03 -41.07
C GLU A 486 -13.95 5.81 -41.59
N GLN A 487 -14.08 7.12 -41.79
CA GLN A 487 -13.02 7.98 -42.35
C GLN A 487 -11.79 8.15 -41.45
N ILE A 488 -11.84 7.68 -40.20
CA ILE A 488 -10.77 7.85 -39.21
C ILE A 488 -9.73 6.70 -39.29
N PHE A 489 -10.03 5.58 -39.95
CA PHE A 489 -9.21 4.35 -39.92
C PHE A 489 -8.06 4.27 -40.95
N VAL A 490 -7.54 5.42 -41.40
CA VAL A 490 -6.54 5.49 -42.49
C VAL A 490 -5.09 5.26 -42.00
N ARG A 491 -4.83 5.36 -40.69
CA ARG A 491 -3.48 5.32 -40.09
C ARG A 491 -3.22 4.02 -39.32
N GLU A 492 -2.17 3.30 -39.71
CA GLU A 492 -1.78 2.00 -39.13
C GLU A 492 -1.46 2.09 -37.62
N ASP A 493 -0.85 3.20 -37.19
CA ASP A 493 -0.52 3.45 -35.78
C ASP A 493 -1.76 3.68 -34.92
N TRP A 494 -2.83 4.25 -35.49
CA TRP A 494 -4.12 4.40 -34.79
C TRP A 494 -4.84 3.06 -34.67
N VAL A 495 -4.82 2.23 -35.72
CA VAL A 495 -5.39 0.87 -35.68
C VAL A 495 -4.75 0.04 -34.58
N LYS A 496 -3.42 0.13 -34.40
CA LYS A 496 -2.72 -0.50 -33.27
C LYS A 496 -3.32 -0.08 -31.92
N GLN A 497 -3.47 1.23 -31.69
CA GLN A 497 -4.00 1.74 -30.42
C GLN A 497 -5.47 1.36 -30.22
N ILE A 498 -6.29 1.43 -31.27
CA ILE A 498 -7.70 1.04 -31.24
C ILE A 498 -7.86 -0.44 -30.88
N LEU A 499 -7.08 -1.32 -31.49
CA LEU A 499 -7.14 -2.76 -31.22
C LEU A 499 -6.62 -3.11 -29.82
N LEU A 500 -5.62 -2.38 -29.33
CA LEU A 500 -5.16 -2.51 -27.95
C LEU A 500 -6.30 -2.12 -27.00
N TYR A 501 -6.83 -0.90 -27.14
CA TYR A 501 -7.84 -0.28 -26.26
C TYR A 501 -9.28 -0.43 -26.77
N ILE A 502 -9.62 -1.59 -27.35
CA ILE A 502 -10.93 -1.73 -28.00
C ILE A 502 -12.12 -1.60 -27.03
N ARG A 503 -11.87 -1.78 -25.73
CA ARG A 503 -12.84 -1.61 -24.65
C ARG A 503 -13.14 -0.17 -24.29
N SER A 504 -12.32 0.76 -24.76
CA SER A 504 -12.64 2.18 -24.65
C SER A 504 -13.93 2.53 -25.39
N PHE A 505 -14.42 1.65 -26.28
CA PHE A 505 -15.64 1.86 -27.06
C PHE A 505 -16.85 1.10 -26.52
N LYS A 506 -18.04 1.69 -26.67
CA LYS A 506 -19.34 1.07 -26.31
C LYS A 506 -19.61 -0.23 -27.05
N ASN A 507 -19.23 -0.31 -28.32
CA ASN A 507 -19.41 -1.51 -29.15
C ASN A 507 -18.09 -1.97 -29.77
N PRO A 508 -17.28 -2.77 -29.03
CA PRO A 508 -16.04 -3.33 -29.55
C PRO A 508 -16.21 -4.13 -30.84
N LYS A 509 -17.37 -4.79 -31.02
CA LYS A 509 -17.64 -5.58 -32.23
C LYS A 509 -17.71 -4.72 -33.48
N GLU A 510 -18.40 -3.57 -33.40
CA GLU A 510 -18.47 -2.62 -34.51
C GLU A 510 -17.10 -2.06 -34.87
N VAL A 511 -16.29 -1.67 -33.86
CA VAL A 511 -14.94 -1.14 -34.08
C VAL A 511 -14.03 -2.14 -34.80
N LEU A 512 -14.18 -3.42 -34.52
CA LEU A 512 -13.41 -4.46 -35.21
C LEU A 512 -13.85 -4.72 -36.64
N VAL A 513 -15.15 -4.60 -36.92
CA VAL A 513 -15.63 -4.63 -38.32
C VAL A 513 -14.97 -3.50 -39.11
N LEU A 514 -14.79 -2.33 -38.51
CA LEU A 514 -14.08 -1.20 -39.13
C LEU A 514 -12.57 -1.48 -39.32
N CYS A 515 -11.96 -2.27 -38.43
CA CYS A 515 -10.57 -2.72 -38.59
C CYS A 515 -10.40 -3.95 -39.49
N ALA A 516 -11.49 -4.51 -40.06
CA ALA A 516 -11.43 -5.78 -40.79
C ALA A 516 -10.59 -5.71 -42.06
N GLU A 517 -10.51 -4.54 -42.71
CA GLU A 517 -9.66 -4.33 -43.88
C GLU A 517 -8.17 -4.47 -43.56
N GLN A 518 -7.80 -4.33 -42.29
CA GLN A 518 -6.43 -4.47 -41.79
C GLN A 518 -6.14 -5.86 -41.24
N LYS A 519 -7.05 -6.84 -41.38
CA LYS A 519 -6.94 -8.17 -40.76
C LYS A 519 -5.65 -8.89 -41.13
N ASP A 520 -5.12 -8.67 -42.33
CA ASP A 520 -3.87 -9.29 -42.79
C ASP A 520 -2.61 -8.46 -42.48
N SER A 521 -2.75 -7.27 -41.91
CA SER A 521 -1.60 -6.44 -41.51
C SER A 521 -0.84 -7.09 -40.34
N LYS A 522 0.48 -6.90 -40.31
CA LYS A 522 1.34 -7.39 -39.22
C LYS A 522 0.86 -6.87 -37.86
N ILE A 523 0.46 -5.60 -37.80
CA ILE A 523 -0.01 -4.93 -36.59
C ILE A 523 -1.31 -5.54 -36.06
N TYR A 524 -2.29 -5.79 -36.93
CA TYR A 524 -3.54 -6.42 -36.53
C TYR A 524 -3.29 -7.83 -35.98
N GLN A 525 -2.46 -8.60 -36.68
CA GLN A 525 -2.12 -9.96 -36.29
C GLN A 525 -1.38 -10.01 -34.94
N GLU A 526 -0.46 -9.10 -34.68
CA GLU A 526 0.20 -8.97 -33.38
C GLU A 526 -0.79 -8.61 -32.26
N ALA A 527 -1.69 -7.66 -32.51
CA ALA A 527 -2.72 -7.26 -31.55
C ALA A 527 -3.68 -8.42 -31.24
N LEU A 528 -4.20 -9.09 -32.27
CA LEU A 528 -5.06 -10.29 -32.15
C LEU A 528 -4.40 -11.36 -31.28
N LYS A 529 -3.14 -11.70 -31.61
CA LYS A 529 -2.36 -12.70 -30.89
C LYS A 529 -2.22 -12.36 -29.41
N LYS A 530 -1.91 -11.10 -29.11
CA LYS A 530 -1.77 -10.61 -27.73
C LYS A 530 -3.11 -10.65 -26.98
N ARG A 531 -4.21 -10.25 -27.61
CA ARG A 531 -5.55 -10.22 -26.98
C ARG A 531 -6.12 -11.62 -26.73
N LEU A 532 -5.92 -12.59 -27.62
CA LEU A 532 -6.36 -13.98 -27.39
C LEU A 532 -5.78 -14.58 -26.10
N ILE A 533 -4.47 -14.40 -25.88
CA ILE A 533 -3.81 -14.90 -24.66
C ILE A 533 -4.21 -14.08 -23.44
N ASN A 534 -4.21 -12.74 -23.55
CA ASN A 534 -4.53 -11.86 -22.42
C ASN A 534 -5.98 -12.06 -21.94
N ALA A 535 -6.95 -12.14 -22.85
CA ALA A 535 -8.35 -12.29 -22.46
C ALA A 535 -8.60 -13.61 -21.71
N LEU A 536 -7.92 -14.70 -22.12
CA LEU A 536 -7.92 -15.95 -21.36
C LEU A 536 -7.24 -15.78 -19.99
N LYS A 537 -6.02 -15.20 -19.97
CA LYS A 537 -5.25 -15.00 -18.73
C LYS A 537 -6.03 -14.19 -17.70
N PHE A 538 -6.77 -13.16 -18.11
CA PHE A 538 -7.52 -12.27 -17.21
C PHE A 538 -8.99 -12.63 -17.02
N LEU A 539 -9.42 -13.84 -17.43
CA LEU A 539 -10.81 -14.30 -17.33
C LEU A 539 -11.83 -13.35 -17.98
N GLU A 540 -11.44 -12.73 -19.07
CA GLU A 540 -12.25 -11.84 -19.87
C GLU A 540 -12.99 -12.67 -20.93
N LEU A 541 -13.72 -13.69 -20.45
CA LEU A 541 -14.18 -14.81 -21.28
C LEU A 541 -15.11 -14.41 -22.42
N SER A 542 -15.86 -13.33 -22.28
CA SER A 542 -16.72 -12.80 -23.36
C SER A 542 -15.90 -12.18 -24.49
N GLU A 543 -14.78 -11.53 -24.15
CA GLU A 543 -13.85 -11.03 -25.16
C GLU A 543 -13.07 -12.19 -25.78
N TRP A 544 -12.62 -13.15 -24.97
CA TRP A 544 -11.89 -14.31 -25.48
C TRP A 544 -12.73 -15.10 -26.48
N GLU A 545 -14.00 -15.39 -26.14
CA GLU A 545 -14.97 -16.00 -27.07
C GLU A 545 -15.07 -15.20 -28.37
N PHE A 546 -15.19 -13.89 -28.27
CA PHE A 546 -15.31 -13.03 -29.45
C PHE A 546 -14.06 -13.03 -30.34
N TRP A 547 -12.84 -13.02 -29.79
CA TRP A 547 -11.62 -13.16 -30.60
C TRP A 547 -11.46 -14.55 -31.21
N LEU A 548 -11.90 -15.60 -30.51
CA LEU A 548 -11.96 -16.95 -31.06
C LEU A 548 -12.90 -17.02 -32.27
N GLU A 549 -14.04 -16.31 -32.23
CA GLU A 549 -14.95 -16.21 -33.38
C GLU A 549 -14.33 -15.53 -34.61
N GLN A 550 -13.34 -14.65 -34.41
CA GLN A 550 -12.64 -13.96 -35.51
C GLN A 550 -11.45 -14.74 -36.08
N THR A 551 -11.03 -15.80 -35.40
CA THR A 551 -9.78 -16.52 -35.69
C THR A 551 -10.06 -17.95 -36.12
N ASP A 552 -9.67 -18.29 -37.34
CA ASP A 552 -9.70 -19.68 -37.78
C ASP A 552 -8.47 -20.42 -37.27
N LEU A 553 -8.58 -21.06 -36.10
CA LEU A 553 -7.49 -21.82 -35.49
C LEU A 553 -7.14 -23.11 -36.24
N THR A 554 -7.85 -23.45 -37.32
CA THR A 554 -7.48 -24.54 -38.22
C THR A 554 -6.48 -24.11 -39.31
N ASP A 555 -6.34 -22.79 -39.54
CA ASP A 555 -5.34 -22.24 -40.46
C ASP A 555 -3.92 -22.48 -39.91
N PRO A 556 -3.01 -23.12 -40.68
CA PRO A 556 -1.64 -23.40 -40.27
C PRO A 556 -0.88 -22.18 -39.74
N LYS A 557 -1.23 -20.95 -40.18
CA LYS A 557 -0.58 -19.73 -39.69
C LYS A 557 -0.81 -19.46 -38.19
N TYR A 558 -1.85 -20.07 -37.60
CA TYR A 558 -2.15 -19.96 -36.17
C TYR A 558 -1.80 -21.20 -35.36
N ALA A 559 -1.18 -22.23 -35.95
CA ALA A 559 -0.84 -23.48 -35.25
C ALA A 559 -0.06 -23.25 -33.95
N ARG A 560 0.98 -22.41 -33.98
CA ARG A 560 1.75 -22.05 -32.77
C ARG A 560 0.92 -21.30 -31.72
N MET A 561 0.01 -20.42 -32.16
CA MET A 561 -0.88 -19.70 -31.25
C MET A 561 -1.89 -20.65 -30.59
N LYS A 562 -2.40 -21.61 -31.35
CA LYS A 562 -3.27 -22.67 -30.86
C LYS A 562 -2.58 -23.49 -29.76
N GLU A 563 -1.38 -23.99 -30.02
CA GLU A 563 -0.58 -24.73 -29.03
C GLU A 563 -0.35 -23.92 -27.75
N ARG A 564 -0.04 -22.62 -27.89
CA ARG A 564 0.15 -21.71 -26.76
C ARG A 564 -1.11 -21.53 -25.92
N MET A 565 -2.27 -21.40 -26.57
CA MET A 565 -3.56 -21.32 -25.86
C MET A 565 -3.87 -22.62 -25.12
N GLU A 566 -3.67 -23.78 -25.74
CA GLU A 566 -3.89 -25.09 -25.13
C GLU A 566 -3.01 -25.28 -23.88
N MET A 567 -1.74 -24.88 -23.96
CA MET A 567 -0.83 -24.87 -22.83
C MET A 567 -1.33 -23.96 -21.69
N HIS A 568 -1.79 -22.75 -22.02
CA HIS A 568 -2.36 -21.83 -21.02
C HIS A 568 -3.64 -22.36 -20.39
N VAL A 569 -4.51 -22.99 -21.17
CA VAL A 569 -5.72 -23.67 -20.67
C VAL A 569 -5.35 -24.77 -19.67
N GLY A 570 -4.34 -25.57 -19.98
CA GLY A 570 -3.81 -26.60 -19.07
C GLY A 570 -3.29 -26.05 -17.74
N LYS A 571 -2.73 -24.84 -17.73
CA LYS A 571 -2.24 -24.15 -16.53
C LYS A 571 -3.36 -23.45 -15.74
N ILE A 572 -4.33 -22.82 -16.40
CA ILE A 572 -5.34 -21.97 -15.75
C ILE A 572 -6.49 -22.77 -15.13
N LEU A 573 -6.95 -23.84 -15.79
CA LEU A 573 -8.11 -24.61 -15.31
C LEU A 573 -7.91 -25.19 -13.89
N PRO A 574 -6.76 -25.84 -13.55
CA PRO A 574 -6.53 -26.31 -12.19
C PRO A 574 -6.52 -25.19 -11.15
N ARG A 575 -6.00 -24.01 -11.51
CA ARG A 575 -5.95 -22.85 -10.62
C ARG A 575 -7.34 -22.27 -10.36
N LEU A 576 -8.22 -22.25 -11.35
CA LEU A 576 -9.61 -21.83 -11.18
C LEU A 576 -10.37 -22.75 -10.24
N LEU A 577 -10.21 -24.07 -10.39
CA LEU A 577 -10.81 -25.03 -9.46
C LEU A 577 -10.27 -24.84 -8.05
N LYS A 578 -8.95 -24.67 -7.89
CA LYS A 578 -8.35 -24.35 -6.59
C LYS A 578 -8.89 -23.04 -6.02
N ALA A 579 -9.16 -22.02 -6.83
CA ALA A 579 -9.70 -20.73 -6.40
C ALA A 579 -11.22 -20.76 -6.09
N GLY A 580 -11.91 -21.89 -6.32
CA GLY A 580 -13.35 -21.98 -6.14
C GLY A 580 -14.14 -21.28 -7.25
N LEU A 581 -13.65 -21.33 -8.50
CA LEU A 581 -14.28 -20.72 -9.69
C LEU A 581 -14.70 -21.76 -10.75
N PRO A 582 -15.57 -22.73 -10.39
CA PRO A 582 -15.96 -23.82 -11.29
C PRO A 582 -16.78 -23.35 -12.50
N ALA A 583 -17.54 -22.26 -12.38
CA ALA A 583 -18.33 -21.70 -13.49
C ALA A 583 -17.44 -21.18 -14.62
N ASP A 584 -16.36 -20.44 -14.29
CA ASP A 584 -15.40 -19.94 -15.27
C ASP A 584 -14.62 -21.09 -15.93
N ALA A 585 -14.22 -22.10 -15.15
CA ALA A 585 -13.56 -23.30 -15.67
C ALA A 585 -14.44 -24.08 -16.66
N LYS A 586 -15.74 -24.22 -16.37
CA LYS A 586 -16.73 -24.83 -17.27
C LYS A 586 -16.95 -24.02 -18.54
N LYS A 587 -17.02 -22.68 -18.44
CA LYS A 587 -17.12 -21.79 -19.60
C LYS A 587 -15.89 -21.91 -20.52
N ILE A 588 -14.68 -21.91 -19.96
CA ILE A 588 -13.44 -22.12 -20.74
C ILE A 588 -13.48 -23.48 -21.45
N THR A 589 -13.84 -24.54 -20.73
CA THR A 589 -13.93 -25.90 -21.29
C THR A 589 -14.93 -25.98 -22.45
N SER A 590 -16.08 -25.32 -22.33
CA SER A 590 -17.07 -25.21 -23.40
C SER A 590 -16.53 -24.48 -24.63
N LEU A 591 -15.80 -23.37 -24.44
CA LEU A 591 -15.19 -22.62 -25.54
C LEU A 591 -14.11 -23.45 -26.24
N CYS A 592 -13.24 -24.13 -25.49
CA CYS A 592 -12.24 -25.03 -26.07
C CYS A 592 -12.86 -26.12 -26.95
N LYS A 593 -13.95 -26.75 -26.49
CA LYS A 593 -14.69 -27.74 -27.29
C LYS A 593 -15.25 -27.13 -28.59
N ARG A 594 -15.85 -25.94 -28.49
CA ARG A 594 -16.44 -25.22 -29.64
C ARG A 594 -15.38 -24.83 -30.69
N PHE A 595 -14.17 -24.45 -30.26
CA PHE A 595 -13.10 -23.96 -31.13
C PHE A 595 -11.95 -24.95 -31.31
N HIS A 596 -12.18 -26.24 -31.03
CA HIS A 596 -11.23 -27.34 -31.26
C HIS A 596 -9.85 -27.16 -30.58
N LEU A 597 -9.83 -26.61 -29.37
CA LEU A 597 -8.66 -26.54 -28.50
C LEU A 597 -8.59 -27.80 -27.62
N ALA A 598 -7.42 -28.42 -27.56
CA ALA A 598 -7.16 -29.58 -26.71
C ALA A 598 -7.19 -29.22 -25.22
N ILE A 599 -7.81 -30.10 -24.42
CA ILE A 599 -7.78 -30.07 -22.95
C ILE A 599 -7.32 -31.45 -22.47
N PRO A 600 -6.40 -31.53 -21.49
CA PRO A 600 -6.07 -32.81 -20.86
C PRO A 600 -7.29 -33.47 -20.22
N GLU A 601 -7.55 -34.74 -20.54
CA GLU A 601 -8.74 -35.48 -20.11
C GLU A 601 -8.91 -35.51 -18.58
N GLU A 602 -7.81 -35.57 -17.83
CA GLU A 602 -7.83 -35.53 -16.36
C GLU A 602 -8.38 -34.21 -15.82
N ILE A 603 -7.99 -33.08 -16.44
CA ILE A 603 -8.44 -31.75 -16.05
C ILE A 603 -9.91 -31.59 -16.41
N GLU A 604 -10.31 -32.01 -17.61
CA GLU A 604 -11.71 -31.98 -18.06
C GLU A 604 -12.62 -32.73 -17.09
N LYS A 605 -12.26 -33.95 -16.69
CA LYS A 605 -13.00 -34.74 -15.69
C LYS A 605 -13.12 -34.03 -14.34
N LYS A 606 -12.08 -33.30 -13.90
CA LYS A 606 -12.13 -32.52 -12.66
C LYS A 606 -13.08 -31.32 -12.79
N VAL A 607 -13.07 -30.64 -13.93
CA VAL A 607 -13.98 -29.52 -14.22
C VAL A 607 -15.43 -29.99 -14.26
N ASP A 608 -15.71 -31.10 -14.93
CA ASP A 608 -17.08 -31.64 -15.06
C ASP A 608 -17.67 -32.01 -13.69
N LYS A 609 -16.85 -32.61 -12.81
CA LYS A 609 -17.24 -32.99 -11.44
C LYS A 609 -17.40 -31.80 -10.48
N ALA A 610 -16.83 -30.64 -10.79
CA ALA A 610 -16.87 -29.49 -9.89
C ALA A 610 -18.27 -28.87 -9.85
N GLU A 611 -18.86 -28.79 -8.65
CA GLU A 611 -20.19 -28.22 -8.46
C GLU A 611 -20.15 -26.69 -8.51
N ILE A 612 -21.13 -26.08 -9.20
CA ILE A 612 -21.30 -24.62 -9.19
C ILE A 612 -22.19 -24.27 -8.02
N ILE A 613 -21.61 -23.61 -7.02
CA ILE A 613 -22.36 -23.09 -5.88
C ILE A 613 -23.05 -21.80 -6.32
N GLN A 614 -24.39 -21.76 -6.21
CA GLN A 614 -25.13 -20.52 -6.37
C GLN A 614 -25.20 -19.81 -5.03
N GLU A 615 -24.46 -18.71 -4.91
CA GLU A 615 -24.46 -17.86 -3.71
C GLU A 615 -25.50 -16.75 -3.88
N GLU A 616 -26.36 -16.56 -2.88
CA GLU A 616 -27.28 -15.43 -2.86
C GLU A 616 -26.54 -14.13 -2.51
N ARG A 617 -26.94 -13.03 -3.16
CA ARG A 617 -26.43 -11.69 -2.80
C ARG A 617 -27.07 -11.22 -1.51
N VAL A 618 -26.28 -11.16 -0.44
CA VAL A 618 -26.71 -10.63 0.86
C VAL A 618 -26.10 -9.25 1.07
N PRO A 619 -26.91 -8.22 1.41
CA PRO A 619 -26.41 -6.91 1.79
C PRO A 619 -25.38 -7.01 2.93
N ARG A 620 -24.21 -6.41 2.73
CA ARG A 620 -23.09 -6.48 3.65
C ARG A 620 -22.80 -5.10 4.25
N ALA A 621 -22.75 -5.03 5.58
CA ALA A 621 -22.42 -3.79 6.27
C ALA A 621 -20.96 -3.38 6.00
N ILE A 622 -20.77 -2.14 5.56
CA ILE A 622 -19.45 -1.54 5.35
C ILE A 622 -19.14 -0.64 6.54
N VAL A 623 -17.98 -0.84 7.17
CA VAL A 623 -17.52 0.01 8.27
C VAL A 623 -16.88 1.26 7.67
N GLU A 624 -17.56 2.40 7.84
CA GLU A 624 -17.09 3.68 7.32
C GLU A 624 -16.18 4.43 8.29
N LYS A 625 -16.30 4.15 9.59
CA LYS A 625 -15.49 4.80 10.63
C LYS A 625 -14.03 4.36 10.52
N PRO A 626 -13.06 5.27 10.74
CA PRO A 626 -11.66 4.91 10.83
C PRO A 626 -11.43 3.87 11.93
N VAL A 627 -10.65 2.84 11.61
CA VAL A 627 -10.22 1.82 12.57
C VAL A 627 -8.80 2.13 13.03
N ASP A 628 -8.58 2.10 14.34
CA ASP A 628 -7.25 2.13 14.93
C ASP A 628 -6.66 0.72 14.84
N VAL A 629 -5.82 0.51 13.83
CA VAL A 629 -5.30 -0.83 13.51
C VAL A 629 -4.31 -1.29 14.58
N LEU A 630 -3.53 -0.37 15.16
CA LEU A 630 -2.58 -0.73 16.21
C LEU A 630 -3.32 -1.11 17.50
N GLU A 631 -4.36 -0.36 17.88
CA GLU A 631 -5.21 -0.71 19.03
C GLU A 631 -5.90 -2.07 18.80
N ASP A 632 -6.52 -2.27 17.65
CA ASP A 632 -7.21 -3.53 17.34
C ASP A 632 -6.25 -4.72 17.26
N MET A 633 -5.04 -4.52 16.74
CA MET A 633 -3.98 -5.53 16.67
C MET A 633 -3.46 -5.92 18.04
N THR A 634 -3.05 -4.93 18.84
CA THR A 634 -2.52 -5.15 20.19
C THR A 634 -3.56 -5.83 21.07
N LYS A 635 -4.82 -5.40 20.98
CA LYS A 635 -5.95 -6.05 21.65
C LYS A 635 -6.17 -7.48 21.16
N PHE A 636 -6.16 -7.73 19.85
CA PHE A 636 -6.29 -9.07 19.30
C PHE A 636 -5.22 -10.02 19.83
N TYR A 637 -3.94 -9.62 19.78
CA TYR A 637 -2.86 -10.50 20.24
C TYR A 637 -2.80 -10.63 21.77
N THR A 638 -3.21 -9.60 22.52
CA THR A 638 -3.40 -9.72 23.98
C THR A 638 -4.51 -10.73 24.28
N HIS A 639 -5.61 -10.71 23.53
CA HIS A 639 -6.66 -11.73 23.66
C HIS A 639 -6.14 -13.12 23.30
N GLN A 640 -5.34 -13.29 22.23
CA GLN A 640 -4.73 -14.58 21.88
C GLN A 640 -3.82 -15.09 22.99
N LEU A 641 -3.00 -14.21 23.59
CA LEU A 641 -2.12 -14.55 24.71
C LEU A 641 -2.91 -15.09 25.90
N ILE A 642 -4.06 -14.50 26.23
CA ILE A 642 -4.96 -14.97 27.28
C ILE A 642 -5.67 -16.27 26.86
N GLN A 643 -6.11 -16.36 25.62
CA GLN A 643 -6.93 -17.46 25.10
C GLN A 643 -6.20 -18.80 25.09
N ILE A 644 -4.87 -18.80 24.94
CA ILE A 644 -4.01 -20.00 25.06
C ILE A 644 -4.21 -20.69 26.41
N ASP A 645 -4.43 -19.91 27.48
CA ASP A 645 -4.55 -20.41 28.85
C ASP A 645 -6.00 -20.72 29.25
N LEU A 646 -7.01 -20.36 28.43
CA LEU A 646 -8.41 -20.67 28.71
C LEU A 646 -8.70 -22.18 28.58
N PRO A 647 -9.70 -22.72 29.31
CA PRO A 647 -10.14 -24.10 29.12
C PRO A 647 -10.75 -24.33 27.72
N THR A 648 -10.27 -25.35 27.02
CA THR A 648 -10.81 -25.83 25.75
C THR A 648 -12.19 -26.46 25.94
N GLU A 649 -13.02 -26.51 24.89
CA GLU A 649 -14.34 -27.16 24.97
C GLU A 649 -14.26 -28.64 25.40
N LYS A 650 -13.16 -29.32 25.06
CA LYS A 650 -12.88 -30.66 25.54
C LYS A 650 -12.70 -30.69 27.06
N GLU A 651 -11.82 -29.85 27.61
CA GLU A 651 -11.60 -29.75 29.06
C GLU A 651 -12.88 -29.37 29.80
N LYS A 652 -13.70 -28.45 29.25
CA LYS A 652 -15.01 -28.12 29.83
C LYS A 652 -15.95 -29.32 29.84
N CYS A 653 -15.92 -30.16 28.80
CA CYS A 653 -16.72 -31.38 28.73
C CYS A 653 -16.24 -32.42 29.77
N ASP A 654 -14.93 -32.67 29.81
CA ASP A 654 -14.31 -33.61 30.75
C ASP A 654 -14.58 -33.19 32.21
N ALA A 655 -14.45 -31.91 32.53
CA ALA A 655 -14.79 -31.37 33.85
C ALA A 655 -16.23 -31.70 34.27
N ARG A 656 -17.21 -31.52 33.37
CA ARG A 656 -18.63 -31.85 33.63
C ARG A 656 -18.85 -33.34 33.84
N LEU A 657 -18.14 -34.20 33.09
CA LEU A 657 -18.22 -35.66 33.24
C LEU A 657 -17.67 -36.14 34.59
N HIS A 658 -16.67 -35.43 35.11
CA HIS A 658 -15.95 -35.77 36.33
C HIS A 658 -16.44 -35.00 37.57
N GLY A 659 -17.40 -34.09 37.42
CA GLY A 659 -17.90 -33.27 38.54
C GLY A 659 -16.88 -32.27 39.07
N ILE A 660 -15.87 -31.92 38.27
CA ILE A 660 -14.88 -30.91 38.56
C ILE A 660 -15.46 -29.56 38.13
N ASP A 661 -15.51 -28.58 39.05
CA ASP A 661 -16.12 -27.29 38.75
C ASP A 661 -15.26 -26.11 39.23
N LEU A 662 -15.39 -24.98 38.53
CA LEU A 662 -14.84 -23.69 38.95
C LEU A 662 -15.89 -22.93 39.75
N PRO A 663 -15.48 -21.98 40.61
CA PRO A 663 -16.42 -21.06 41.23
C PRO A 663 -17.30 -20.38 40.17
N VAL A 664 -18.62 -20.31 40.41
CA VAL A 664 -19.60 -19.73 39.47
C VAL A 664 -19.16 -18.37 38.94
N ARG A 665 -18.58 -17.53 39.80
CA ARG A 665 -18.09 -16.21 39.40
C ARG A 665 -16.97 -16.30 38.36
N THR A 666 -16.03 -17.22 38.53
CA THR A 666 -14.95 -17.47 37.56
C THR A 666 -15.50 -17.94 36.22
N TRP A 667 -16.54 -18.79 36.21
CA TRP A 667 -17.21 -19.18 34.96
C TRP A 667 -17.86 -18.00 34.23
N VAL A 668 -18.53 -17.11 34.97
CA VAL A 668 -19.12 -15.90 34.40
C VAL A 668 -18.02 -15.04 33.76
N ASP A 669 -16.95 -14.77 34.50
CA ASP A 669 -15.85 -13.93 34.02
C ASP A 669 -15.16 -14.54 32.78
N LEU A 670 -14.93 -15.86 32.74
CA LEU A 670 -14.35 -16.55 31.56
C LEU A 670 -15.27 -16.47 30.33
N ASN A 671 -16.58 -16.64 30.52
CA ASN A 671 -17.54 -16.57 29.43
C ASN A 671 -17.67 -15.15 28.89
N ASP A 672 -17.67 -14.15 29.76
CA ASP A 672 -17.73 -12.74 29.36
C ASP A 672 -16.46 -12.34 28.59
N MET A 673 -15.28 -12.77 29.04
CA MET A 673 -14.03 -12.60 28.29
C MET A 673 -14.08 -13.31 26.93
N THR A 674 -14.45 -14.58 26.88
CA THR A 674 -14.51 -15.36 25.63
C THR A 674 -15.47 -14.71 24.62
N ARG A 675 -16.66 -14.28 25.06
CA ARG A 675 -17.63 -13.59 24.19
C ARG A 675 -17.11 -12.25 23.71
N SER A 676 -16.44 -11.49 24.58
CA SER A 676 -15.80 -10.23 24.21
C SER A 676 -14.71 -10.46 23.15
N PHE A 677 -13.90 -11.51 23.30
CA PHE A 677 -12.84 -11.87 22.35
C PHE A 677 -13.42 -12.28 21.01
N GLU A 678 -14.40 -13.18 20.97
CA GLU A 678 -15.06 -13.61 19.73
C GLU A 678 -15.77 -12.45 19.01
N ALA A 679 -16.43 -11.57 19.76
CA ALA A 679 -17.08 -10.38 19.20
C ALA A 679 -16.03 -9.44 18.58
N HIS A 680 -14.90 -9.28 19.24
CA HIS A 680 -13.76 -8.52 18.73
C HIS A 680 -13.21 -9.13 17.44
N GLU A 681 -12.89 -10.43 17.43
CA GLU A 681 -12.38 -11.17 16.28
C GLU A 681 -13.32 -11.08 15.07
N ARG A 682 -14.62 -11.31 15.25
CA ARG A 682 -15.60 -11.20 14.16
C ARG A 682 -15.64 -9.81 13.55
N ARG A 683 -15.61 -8.77 14.40
CA ARG A 683 -15.60 -7.38 13.94
C ARG A 683 -14.35 -7.08 13.12
N ILE A 684 -13.16 -7.40 13.64
CA ILE A 684 -11.90 -7.08 12.96
C ILE A 684 -11.72 -7.93 11.69
N ALA A 685 -12.06 -9.22 11.72
CA ALA A 685 -11.98 -10.09 10.54
C ALA A 685 -12.89 -9.57 9.42
N HIS A 686 -14.13 -9.22 9.73
CA HIS A 686 -15.07 -8.64 8.76
C HIS A 686 -14.52 -7.35 8.14
N TRP A 687 -13.97 -6.45 8.97
CA TRP A 687 -13.37 -5.22 8.49
C TRP A 687 -12.13 -5.48 7.62
N MET A 688 -11.19 -6.30 8.08
CA MET A 688 -9.94 -6.61 7.38
C MET A 688 -10.17 -7.30 6.04
N LYS A 689 -11.09 -8.26 5.96
CA LYS A 689 -11.44 -8.94 4.70
C LYS A 689 -11.88 -7.95 3.63
N ASN A 690 -12.73 -7.00 4.00
CA ASN A 690 -13.21 -5.95 3.10
C ASN A 690 -12.09 -4.96 2.77
N TYR A 691 -11.33 -4.54 3.78
CA TYR A 691 -10.23 -3.60 3.62
C TYR A 691 -9.13 -4.12 2.69
N ALA A 692 -8.76 -5.40 2.82
CA ALA A 692 -7.72 -6.00 1.98
C ALA A 692 -8.13 -6.08 0.50
N VAL A 693 -9.42 -6.28 0.19
CA VAL A 693 -9.93 -6.19 -1.20
C VAL A 693 -9.82 -4.76 -1.72
N PHE A 694 -10.09 -3.76 -0.87
CA PHE A 694 -9.83 -2.36 -1.20
C PHE A 694 -8.35 -2.11 -1.46
N ALA A 695 -7.44 -2.62 -0.61
CA ALA A 695 -6.00 -2.42 -0.77
C ALA A 695 -5.51 -2.95 -2.12
N VAL A 696 -5.94 -4.16 -2.50
CA VAL A 696 -5.71 -4.74 -3.82
C VAL A 696 -6.26 -3.85 -4.94
N ALA A 697 -7.51 -3.40 -4.82
CA ALA A 697 -8.14 -2.55 -5.84
C ALA A 697 -7.47 -1.17 -5.98
N LYS A 698 -6.94 -0.60 -4.90
CA LYS A 698 -6.19 0.66 -4.93
C LYS A 698 -4.81 0.46 -5.54
N GLU A 699 -4.08 -0.58 -5.16
CA GLU A 699 -2.77 -0.86 -5.73
C GLU A 699 -2.87 -1.07 -7.25
N LEU A 700 -3.90 -1.78 -7.69
CA LEU A 700 -4.20 -1.95 -9.12
C LEU A 700 -4.40 -0.63 -9.87
N ARG A 701 -4.87 0.43 -9.18
CA ARG A 701 -5.05 1.78 -9.76
C ARG A 701 -3.77 2.60 -9.68
N HIS A 702 -3.12 2.62 -8.52
CA HIS A 702 -1.99 3.49 -8.21
C HIS A 702 -0.81 3.31 -9.17
N GLN A 703 -0.52 2.07 -9.58
CA GLN A 703 0.58 1.77 -10.49
C GLN A 703 0.30 2.22 -11.94
N VAL A 704 -0.97 2.31 -12.33
CA VAL A 704 -1.34 2.87 -13.65
C VAL A 704 -1.08 4.37 -13.71
N ASP A 705 -1.13 5.05 -12.58
CA ASP A 705 -0.84 6.48 -12.48
C ASP A 705 0.69 6.75 -12.52
N GLN A 706 1.52 5.82 -12.05
CA GLN A 706 2.99 5.97 -12.01
C GLN A 706 3.71 5.51 -13.27
N LEU A 707 3.16 4.54 -14.02
CA LEU A 707 3.77 4.01 -15.23
C LEU A 707 2.88 4.35 -16.45
N PRO A 708 3.12 5.50 -17.12
CA PRO A 708 2.35 5.91 -18.31
C PRO A 708 2.46 4.93 -19.50
N LEU A 709 3.37 3.95 -19.42
CA LEU A 709 3.56 2.88 -20.40
C LEU A 709 2.67 1.65 -20.16
N ILE A 710 2.08 1.47 -18.97
CA ILE A 710 1.15 0.38 -18.73
C ILE A 710 -0.22 0.79 -19.29
N SER A 711 -0.56 0.26 -20.47
CA SER A 711 -1.87 0.44 -21.10
C SER A 711 -3.01 0.11 -20.13
N LYS A 712 -4.03 0.97 -19.96
CA LYS A 712 -5.24 0.72 -19.14
C LYS A 712 -5.98 -0.59 -19.41
N ASP A 713 -5.72 -1.29 -20.52
CA ASP A 713 -6.09 -2.71 -20.70
C ASP A 713 -5.45 -3.67 -19.67
N SER A 714 -4.53 -3.16 -18.85
CA SER A 714 -3.95 -3.82 -17.67
C SER A 714 -4.81 -3.68 -16.41
N GLN A 715 -5.78 -2.74 -16.38
CA GLN A 715 -6.58 -2.49 -15.19
C GLN A 715 -7.55 -3.64 -14.95
N VAL A 716 -7.52 -4.22 -13.74
CA VAL A 716 -8.66 -4.99 -13.25
C VAL A 716 -9.67 -4.00 -12.72
N ASN A 717 -10.75 -3.83 -13.46
CA ASN A 717 -11.92 -3.14 -12.96
C ASN A 717 -12.69 -4.04 -12.01
N LEU A 718 -13.35 -3.44 -11.02
CA LEU A 718 -14.32 -4.15 -10.22
C LEU A 718 -15.42 -4.71 -11.14
N PRO A 719 -15.81 -5.98 -10.99
CA PRO A 719 -16.86 -6.57 -11.81
C PRO A 719 -18.16 -5.77 -11.74
N GLY A 720 -18.79 -5.53 -12.89
CA GLY A 720 -20.17 -5.05 -12.93
C GLY A 720 -21.09 -6.12 -12.34
N LEU A 721 -21.92 -5.74 -11.37
CA LEU A 721 -22.87 -6.65 -10.74
C LEU A 721 -24.23 -6.52 -11.44
N ASP A 722 -24.83 -7.67 -11.78
CA ASP A 722 -26.23 -7.71 -12.21
C ASP A 722 -27.13 -7.54 -10.98
N LEU A 723 -27.59 -6.30 -10.77
CA LEU A 723 -28.36 -5.87 -9.59
C LEU A 723 -29.82 -5.57 -9.94
N THR A 724 -30.72 -5.93 -9.03
CA THR A 724 -32.11 -5.42 -9.02
C THR A 724 -32.14 -3.92 -8.71
N GLU A 725 -33.27 -3.25 -8.92
CA GLU A 725 -33.42 -1.83 -8.58
C GLU A 725 -33.20 -1.57 -7.08
N GLU A 726 -33.73 -2.44 -6.21
CA GLU A 726 -33.54 -2.35 -4.75
C GLU A 726 -32.06 -2.51 -4.36
N GLN A 727 -31.37 -3.48 -4.95
CA GLN A 727 -29.94 -3.68 -4.74
C GLN A 727 -29.12 -2.49 -5.24
N ARG A 728 -29.47 -1.93 -6.40
CA ARG A 728 -28.81 -0.73 -6.92
C ARG A 728 -29.01 0.47 -6.00
N ALA A 729 -30.21 0.66 -5.46
CA ALA A 729 -30.50 1.70 -4.48
C ALA A 729 -29.70 1.52 -3.19
N TYR A 730 -29.54 0.28 -2.70
CA TYR A 730 -28.66 -0.02 -1.56
C TYR A 730 -27.20 0.30 -1.85
N GLN A 731 -26.69 -0.13 -3.00
CA GLN A 731 -25.32 0.14 -3.44
C GLN A 731 -25.01 1.64 -3.50
N GLN A 732 -25.94 2.44 -4.01
CA GLN A 732 -25.79 3.90 -4.17
C GLN A 732 -25.70 4.67 -2.85
N GLN A 733 -25.96 4.03 -1.70
CA GLN A 733 -25.74 4.65 -0.39
C GLN A 733 -24.25 4.87 -0.08
N PHE A 734 -23.38 4.07 -0.68
CA PHE A 734 -21.93 4.15 -0.47
C PHE A 734 -21.26 5.07 -1.51
N SER A 735 -20.37 5.93 -1.06
CA SER A 735 -19.67 6.89 -1.93
C SER A 735 -18.52 6.28 -2.73
N HIS A 736 -17.86 5.24 -2.20
CA HIS A 736 -16.66 4.67 -2.83
C HIS A 736 -16.98 3.43 -3.70
N PRO A 737 -16.44 3.31 -4.93
CA PRO A 737 -16.77 2.19 -5.84
C PRO A 737 -16.46 0.80 -5.29
N VAL A 738 -15.40 0.66 -4.50
CA VAL A 738 -15.09 -0.64 -3.86
C VAL A 738 -16.10 -0.99 -2.78
N ASP A 739 -16.59 0.00 -2.02
CA ASP A 739 -17.60 -0.25 -0.99
C ASP A 739 -18.94 -0.61 -1.64
N GLN A 740 -19.29 0.08 -2.72
CA GLN A 740 -20.40 -0.26 -3.60
C GLN A 740 -20.32 -1.73 -4.05
N PHE A 741 -19.17 -2.16 -4.56
CA PHE A 741 -18.94 -3.56 -4.96
C PHE A 741 -19.07 -4.52 -3.77
N LEU A 742 -18.33 -4.30 -2.68
CA LEU A 742 -18.28 -5.19 -1.52
C LEU A 742 -19.61 -5.32 -0.78
N SER A 743 -20.47 -4.30 -0.86
CA SER A 743 -21.78 -4.29 -0.20
C SER A 743 -22.73 -5.38 -0.70
N LEU A 744 -22.53 -5.89 -1.93
CA LEU A 744 -23.43 -6.85 -2.59
C LEU A 744 -22.72 -7.97 -3.38
N ALA A 745 -21.40 -7.89 -3.56
CA ALA A 745 -20.63 -8.91 -4.25
C ALA A 745 -20.67 -10.24 -3.49
N THR A 746 -20.92 -11.34 -4.19
CA THR A 746 -20.85 -12.67 -3.60
C THR A 746 -19.39 -13.05 -3.31
N PRO A 747 -19.13 -13.96 -2.37
CA PRO A 747 -17.78 -14.49 -2.15
C PRO A 747 -17.11 -14.97 -3.45
N THR A 748 -17.85 -15.62 -4.35
CA THR A 748 -17.36 -16.08 -5.67
C THR A 748 -16.89 -14.92 -6.55
N GLU A 749 -17.63 -13.81 -6.58
CA GLU A 749 -17.26 -12.64 -7.39
C GLU A 749 -16.04 -11.92 -6.83
N ILE A 750 -15.90 -11.87 -5.50
CA ILE A 750 -14.70 -11.34 -4.85
C ILE A 750 -13.50 -12.23 -5.17
N ARG A 751 -13.64 -13.56 -5.06
CA ARG A 751 -12.59 -14.51 -5.44
C ARG A 751 -12.20 -14.38 -6.93
N ARG A 752 -13.18 -14.18 -7.81
CA ARG A 752 -12.93 -13.92 -9.24
C ARG A 752 -12.14 -12.63 -9.45
N PHE A 753 -12.52 -11.54 -8.79
CA PHE A 753 -11.78 -10.27 -8.83
C PHE A 753 -10.34 -10.45 -8.34
N LEU A 754 -10.14 -11.12 -7.20
CA LEU A 754 -8.81 -11.39 -6.63
C LEU A 754 -7.96 -12.28 -7.56
N PHE A 755 -8.56 -13.27 -8.23
CA PHE A 755 -7.85 -14.09 -9.22
C PHE A 755 -7.40 -13.26 -10.43
N GLN A 756 -8.25 -12.35 -10.91
CA GLN A 756 -7.90 -11.43 -12.00
C GLN A 756 -6.78 -10.48 -11.58
N ALA A 757 -6.88 -9.93 -10.36
CA ALA A 757 -5.85 -9.08 -9.77
C ALA A 757 -4.51 -9.81 -9.68
N GLU A 758 -4.50 -11.04 -9.17
CA GLU A 758 -3.32 -11.90 -9.14
C GLU A 758 -2.67 -12.03 -10.52
N GLN A 759 -3.45 -12.33 -11.56
CA GLN A 759 -2.88 -12.47 -12.91
C GLN A 759 -2.29 -11.16 -13.42
N ARG A 760 -2.87 -10.00 -13.07
CA ARG A 760 -2.34 -8.68 -13.45
C ARG A 760 -1.04 -8.35 -12.74
N PHE A 761 -0.98 -8.59 -11.43
CA PHE A 761 0.25 -8.41 -10.67
C PHE A 761 1.42 -9.28 -11.17
N LEU A 762 1.11 -10.41 -11.83
CA LEU A 762 2.07 -11.29 -12.51
C LEU A 762 2.31 -10.92 -13.99
N GLN A 763 1.83 -9.77 -14.47
CA GLN A 763 2.16 -9.30 -15.83
C GLN A 763 3.51 -8.57 -15.86
N ILE A 764 4.16 -8.64 -17.02
CA ILE A 764 5.34 -7.84 -17.34
C ILE A 764 5.00 -6.35 -17.18
N GLY A 765 5.86 -5.61 -16.49
CA GLY A 765 5.66 -4.21 -16.09
C GLY A 765 5.39 -4.04 -14.59
N TRP A 766 4.94 -5.07 -13.89
CA TRP A 766 4.79 -5.10 -12.44
C TRP A 766 6.11 -5.60 -11.81
N ARG A 767 7.09 -4.70 -11.60
CA ARG A 767 8.41 -5.07 -11.07
C ARG A 767 8.33 -5.61 -9.63
N SER A 768 9.31 -6.42 -9.23
CA SER A 768 9.51 -6.86 -7.83
C SER A 768 9.67 -5.67 -6.88
N SER A 769 10.32 -4.60 -7.32
CA SER A 769 10.46 -3.33 -6.57
C SER A 769 9.14 -2.62 -6.28
N TYR A 770 8.07 -2.95 -7.00
CA TYR A 770 6.72 -2.42 -6.79
C TYR A 770 5.78 -3.47 -6.17
N GLY A 771 6.35 -4.58 -5.69
CA GLY A 771 5.62 -5.63 -4.99
C GLY A 771 4.74 -6.51 -5.87
N GLY A 772 4.90 -6.54 -7.20
CA GLY A 772 4.03 -7.32 -8.10
C GLY A 772 3.83 -8.79 -7.65
N GLU A 773 4.91 -9.53 -7.44
CA GLU A 773 4.79 -10.92 -6.94
C GLU A 773 4.18 -10.99 -5.54
N ALA A 774 4.53 -10.07 -4.63
CA ALA A 774 3.97 -10.00 -3.29
C ALA A 774 2.45 -9.75 -3.32
N TRP A 775 1.97 -8.83 -4.15
CA TRP A 775 0.55 -8.56 -4.34
C TRP A 775 -0.19 -9.72 -4.99
N ALA A 776 0.44 -10.46 -5.89
CA ALA A 776 -0.11 -11.71 -6.40
C ALA A 776 -0.26 -12.76 -5.28
N GLN A 777 0.72 -12.87 -4.38
CA GLN A 777 0.62 -13.75 -3.21
C GLN A 777 -0.48 -13.28 -2.25
N ILE A 778 -0.58 -11.98 -1.97
CA ILE A 778 -1.67 -11.36 -1.19
C ILE A 778 -3.03 -11.76 -1.78
N CYS A 779 -3.21 -11.63 -3.09
CA CYS A 779 -4.46 -12.00 -3.76
C CYS A 779 -4.83 -13.48 -3.57
N ARG A 780 -3.84 -14.39 -3.60
CA ARG A 780 -4.07 -15.83 -3.33
C ARG A 780 -4.54 -16.06 -1.90
N VAL A 781 -3.85 -15.47 -0.92
CA VAL A 781 -4.18 -15.60 0.50
C VAL A 781 -5.58 -15.04 0.77
N LEU A 782 -5.91 -13.89 0.19
CA LEU A 782 -7.25 -13.30 0.31
C LEU A 782 -8.32 -14.17 -0.36
N ALA A 783 -8.05 -14.75 -1.53
CA ALA A 783 -9.00 -15.65 -2.17
C ALA A 783 -9.31 -16.88 -1.29
N ASP A 784 -8.32 -17.41 -0.58
CA ASP A 784 -8.51 -18.49 0.39
C ASP A 784 -9.30 -18.02 1.63
N ILE A 785 -9.02 -16.82 2.15
CA ILE A 785 -9.78 -16.19 3.25
C ILE A 785 -11.26 -16.01 2.87
N TRP A 786 -11.56 -15.67 1.62
CA TRP A 786 -12.93 -15.54 1.08
C TRP A 786 -13.60 -16.88 0.74
N LYS A 787 -12.93 -18.03 0.87
CA LYS A 787 -13.60 -19.34 0.89
C LYS A 787 -14.16 -19.69 2.27
N GLU A 788 -13.66 -19.02 3.32
CA GLU A 788 -14.06 -19.23 4.71
C GLU A 788 -13.71 -20.61 5.29
N ASP A 789 -12.75 -21.30 4.68
CA ASP A 789 -12.29 -22.63 5.11
C ASP A 789 -11.35 -22.61 6.34
N SER A 790 -11.06 -21.43 6.90
CA SER A 790 -10.07 -21.25 7.99
C SER A 790 -10.65 -20.52 9.21
N PRO A 791 -10.20 -20.81 10.45
CA PRO A 791 -10.57 -20.05 11.65
C PRO A 791 -10.29 -18.55 11.52
N LEU A 792 -11.15 -17.71 12.13
CA LEU A 792 -11.04 -16.24 12.04
C LEU A 792 -9.69 -15.71 12.53
N ALA A 793 -9.17 -16.23 13.65
CA ALA A 793 -7.85 -15.86 14.18
C ALA A 793 -6.73 -16.06 13.15
N ILE A 794 -6.78 -17.16 12.38
CA ILE A 794 -5.80 -17.43 11.31
C ILE A 794 -5.99 -16.46 10.13
N GLN A 795 -7.23 -16.09 9.80
CA GLN A 795 -7.50 -15.10 8.74
C GLN A 795 -6.93 -13.72 9.13
N ILE A 796 -7.12 -13.31 10.39
CA ILE A 796 -6.62 -12.03 10.94
C ILE A 796 -5.10 -12.02 10.96
N ASP A 797 -4.47 -13.05 11.55
CA ASP A 797 -3.02 -13.20 11.66
C ASP A 797 -2.36 -13.14 10.28
N ARG A 798 -2.92 -13.84 9.28
CA ARG A 798 -2.43 -13.77 7.90
C ARG A 798 -2.46 -12.36 7.30
N ILE A 799 -3.49 -11.56 7.57
CA ILE A 799 -3.56 -10.18 7.04
C ILE A 799 -2.52 -9.29 7.73
N PHE A 800 -2.31 -9.46 9.04
CA PHE A 800 -1.24 -8.77 9.76
C PHE A 800 0.15 -9.19 9.31
N ASP A 801 0.38 -10.49 9.05
CA ASP A 801 1.63 -10.97 8.49
C ASP A 801 1.87 -10.38 7.09
N LEU A 802 0.83 -10.25 6.28
CA LEU A 802 0.94 -9.57 4.98
C LEU A 802 1.33 -8.10 5.16
N GLN A 803 0.78 -7.39 6.15
CA GLN A 803 1.22 -6.05 6.50
C GLN A 803 2.68 -6.03 6.98
N HIS A 804 3.09 -6.96 7.85
CA HIS A 804 4.46 -7.03 8.36
C HIS A 804 5.48 -7.21 7.23
N ASN A 805 5.17 -8.11 6.29
CA ASN A 805 6.08 -8.45 5.19
C ASN A 805 6.09 -7.41 4.07
N SER A 806 5.01 -6.64 3.89
CA SER A 806 4.89 -5.70 2.75
C SER A 806 4.91 -4.23 3.14
N GLY A 807 4.52 -3.88 4.37
CA GLY A 807 4.32 -2.49 4.81
C GLY A 807 3.17 -1.74 4.10
N CYS A 808 2.42 -2.41 3.22
CA CYS A 808 1.58 -1.73 2.21
C CYS A 808 0.11 -2.19 2.20
N ILE A 809 -0.39 -2.88 3.22
CA ILE A 809 -1.83 -3.20 3.25
C ILE A 809 -2.59 -1.98 3.74
N PHE A 810 -2.22 -1.41 4.90
CA PHE A 810 -3.01 -0.40 5.61
C PHE A 810 -2.77 1.07 5.21
N ASP A 811 -1.78 1.34 4.35
CA ASP A 811 -1.50 2.66 3.76
C ASP A 811 -2.50 3.05 2.64
N LYS A 812 -3.32 2.08 2.21
CA LYS A 812 -4.18 2.25 1.04
C LYS A 812 -5.38 3.13 1.33
N ARG A 813 -5.85 3.28 2.56
CA ARG A 813 -7.03 4.10 2.85
C ARG A 813 -6.88 4.84 4.18
N PRO A 814 -6.05 5.91 4.24
CA PRO A 814 -5.75 6.60 5.49
C PRO A 814 -6.99 7.23 6.13
N GLU A 815 -8.03 7.57 5.36
CA GLU A 815 -9.29 8.04 5.95
C GLU A 815 -10.11 6.92 6.65
N ARG A 816 -9.71 5.65 6.48
CA ARG A 816 -10.31 4.48 7.16
C ARG A 816 -9.35 3.77 8.12
N VAL A 817 -8.09 4.18 8.17
CA VAL A 817 -7.09 3.61 9.07
C VAL A 817 -6.41 4.76 9.80
N LYS A 818 -6.44 4.71 11.13
CA LYS A 818 -5.52 5.51 11.93
C LYS A 818 -4.20 4.76 11.98
N GLU A 819 -3.36 4.99 10.98
CA GLU A 819 -2.06 4.32 10.89
C GLU A 819 -1.11 4.95 11.92
N ASN A 820 -0.30 4.10 12.54
CA ASN A 820 0.66 4.48 13.55
C ASN A 820 2.00 3.86 13.17
N ASP A 821 3.05 4.67 13.11
CA ASP A 821 4.44 4.27 12.79
C ASP A 821 4.96 3.14 13.70
N LYS A 822 4.25 2.83 14.79
CA LYS A 822 4.56 1.75 15.73
C LYS A 822 4.02 0.37 15.32
N LEU A 823 3.22 0.26 14.26
CA LEU A 823 2.59 -0.99 13.82
C LEU A 823 3.61 -2.10 13.51
N GLU A 824 4.61 -1.78 12.68
CA GLU A 824 5.68 -2.70 12.29
C GLU A 824 6.46 -3.20 13.51
N PHE A 825 6.81 -2.29 14.43
CA PHE A 825 7.55 -2.64 15.64
C PHE A 825 6.76 -3.53 16.59
N PHE A 826 5.43 -3.39 16.65
CA PHE A 826 4.61 -4.30 17.44
C PHE A 826 4.58 -5.70 16.81
N LEU A 827 4.52 -5.81 15.49
CA LEU A 827 4.55 -7.09 14.79
C LEU A 827 5.88 -7.81 15.02
N ASP A 828 7.00 -7.08 14.95
CA ASP A 828 8.31 -7.60 15.37
C ASP A 828 8.30 -8.05 16.82
N PHE A 829 7.79 -7.21 17.74
CA PHE A 829 7.71 -7.56 19.15
C PHE A 829 6.93 -8.86 19.39
N LYS A 830 5.74 -9.01 18.78
CA LYS A 830 4.92 -10.23 18.85
C LYS A 830 5.66 -11.46 18.34
N PHE A 831 6.47 -11.31 17.29
CA PHE A 831 7.23 -12.42 16.73
C PHE A 831 8.33 -12.93 17.69
N HIS A 832 8.97 -12.02 18.42
CA HIS A 832 10.09 -12.36 19.31
C HIS A 832 9.66 -12.73 20.74
N GLN A 833 8.51 -12.26 21.21
CA GLN A 833 8.09 -12.38 22.61
C GLN A 833 6.91 -13.33 22.75
N THR A 834 7.15 -14.52 23.30
CA THR A 834 6.10 -15.50 23.61
C THR A 834 5.97 -15.70 25.13
N GLY A 835 4.75 -15.53 25.65
CA GLY A 835 4.37 -16.00 26.99
C GLY A 835 4.77 -15.16 28.22
N ASP A 836 5.61 -14.12 28.09
CA ASP A 836 6.02 -13.28 29.24
C ASP A 836 5.11 -12.06 29.43
N PHE A 837 4.24 -12.11 30.43
CA PHE A 837 3.27 -11.04 30.73
C PHE A 837 3.94 -9.71 31.08
N GLU A 838 5.09 -9.71 31.75
CA GLU A 838 5.77 -8.46 32.13
C GLU A 838 6.38 -7.77 30.90
N ASN A 839 6.96 -8.54 29.98
CA ASN A 839 7.43 -7.98 28.70
C ASN A 839 6.26 -7.49 27.84
N TRP A 840 5.12 -8.18 27.86
CA TRP A 840 3.90 -7.72 27.20
C TRP A 840 3.36 -6.41 27.79
N LYS A 841 3.34 -6.24 29.12
CA LYS A 841 2.95 -4.96 29.77
C LYS A 841 3.86 -3.82 29.32
N LYS A 842 5.19 -4.03 29.34
CA LYS A 842 6.17 -3.04 28.84
C LYS A 842 5.97 -2.73 27.36
N GLY A 843 5.74 -3.76 26.54
CA GLY A 843 5.43 -3.62 25.12
C GLY A 843 4.18 -2.76 24.89
N LEU A 844 3.07 -3.08 25.55
CA LEU A 844 1.82 -2.33 25.41
C LEU A 844 2.00 -0.84 25.75
N ARG A 845 2.73 -0.49 26.83
CA ARG A 845 3.06 0.91 27.18
C ARG A 845 3.92 1.60 26.13
N ARG A 846 4.85 0.86 25.50
CA ARG A 846 5.73 1.37 24.45
C ARG A 846 4.95 1.68 23.16
N PHE A 847 3.96 0.85 22.83
CA PHE A 847 3.29 0.88 21.54
C PHE A 847 2.00 1.70 21.52
N LEU A 848 1.20 1.65 22.57
CA LEU A 848 -0.11 2.31 22.62
C LEU A 848 -0.05 3.67 23.34
N VAL A 849 -1.12 4.45 23.16
CA VAL A 849 -1.35 5.59 24.06
C VAL A 849 -1.63 5.05 25.45
N LEU A 850 -1.15 5.75 26.47
CA LEU A 850 -1.19 5.32 27.87
C LEU A 850 -2.55 4.74 28.29
N ASP A 851 -3.66 5.44 28.02
CA ASP A 851 -5.01 5.02 28.42
C ASP A 851 -5.44 3.69 27.76
N GLN A 852 -5.07 3.47 26.49
CA GLN A 852 -5.29 2.20 25.78
C GLN A 852 -4.41 1.09 26.37
N SER A 853 -3.14 1.40 26.67
CA SER A 853 -2.20 0.45 27.26
C SER A 853 -2.65 -0.02 28.64
N ASP A 854 -3.11 0.90 29.50
CA ASP A 854 -3.56 0.60 30.86
C ASP A 854 -4.80 -0.30 30.85
N ALA A 855 -5.77 -0.07 29.95
CA ALA A 855 -6.95 -0.92 29.82
C ALA A 855 -6.61 -2.38 29.44
N LEU A 856 -5.62 -2.59 28.58
CA LEU A 856 -5.14 -3.93 28.20
C LEU A 856 -4.31 -4.57 29.31
N ILE A 857 -3.46 -3.79 29.99
CA ILE A 857 -2.67 -4.23 31.14
C ILE A 857 -3.59 -4.66 32.29
N ASP A 858 -4.61 -3.88 32.61
CA ASP A 858 -5.63 -4.22 33.61
C ASP A 858 -6.31 -5.55 33.28
N SER A 859 -6.61 -5.78 32.00
CA SER A 859 -7.19 -7.04 31.52
C SER A 859 -6.23 -8.23 31.72
N MET A 860 -4.93 -8.02 31.44
CA MET A 860 -3.89 -9.02 31.69
C MET A 860 -3.71 -9.30 33.19
N GLU A 861 -3.63 -8.27 34.03
CA GLU A 861 -3.48 -8.43 35.48
C GLU A 861 -4.71 -9.09 36.11
N TYR A 862 -5.90 -8.75 35.62
CA TYR A 862 -7.13 -9.43 36.01
C TYR A 862 -7.07 -10.93 35.67
N PHE A 863 -6.56 -11.27 34.48
CA PHE A 863 -6.33 -12.66 34.09
C PHE A 863 -5.26 -13.36 34.94
N GLU A 864 -4.12 -12.70 35.24
CA GLU A 864 -3.07 -13.27 36.11
C GLU A 864 -3.61 -13.64 37.49
N LYS A 865 -4.53 -12.85 38.05
CA LYS A 865 -5.20 -13.17 39.32
C LYS A 865 -6.06 -14.44 39.24
N MET A 866 -6.58 -14.79 38.06
CA MET A 866 -7.37 -16.00 37.82
C MET A 866 -6.52 -17.22 37.45
N ARG A 867 -5.37 -17.02 36.81
CA ARG A 867 -4.51 -18.09 36.26
C ARG A 867 -4.24 -19.24 37.24
N PRO A 868 -3.84 -19.03 38.51
CA PRO A 868 -3.59 -20.15 39.43
C PRO A 868 -4.80 -21.05 39.67
N ARG A 869 -6.03 -20.51 39.59
CA ARG A 869 -7.26 -21.30 39.73
C ARG A 869 -7.53 -22.12 38.48
N LEU A 870 -7.21 -21.59 37.30
CA LEU A 870 -7.35 -22.28 36.03
C LEU A 870 -6.33 -23.41 35.90
N GLU A 871 -5.10 -23.19 36.35
CA GLU A 871 -4.06 -24.22 36.39
C GLU A 871 -4.49 -25.38 37.30
N ALA A 872 -4.91 -25.08 38.53
CA ALA A 872 -5.42 -26.10 39.46
C ALA A 872 -6.62 -26.88 38.88
N PHE A 873 -7.52 -26.19 38.16
CA PHE A 873 -8.64 -26.82 37.47
C PHE A 873 -8.19 -27.75 36.33
N LYS A 874 -7.26 -27.30 35.49
CA LYS A 874 -6.68 -28.12 34.40
C LYS A 874 -5.91 -29.33 34.95
N GLU A 875 -5.17 -29.17 36.04
CA GLU A 875 -4.48 -30.27 36.73
C GLU A 875 -5.46 -31.32 37.27
N GLN A 876 -6.58 -30.88 37.87
CA GLN A 876 -7.64 -31.78 38.33
C GLN A 876 -8.26 -32.58 37.17
N ILE A 877 -8.56 -31.91 36.04
CA ILE A 877 -9.08 -32.59 34.84
C ILE A 877 -8.05 -33.59 34.32
N ALA A 878 -6.79 -33.20 34.20
CA ALA A 878 -5.74 -34.08 33.70
C ALA A 878 -5.55 -35.32 34.62
N ALA A 879 -5.69 -35.15 35.94
CA ALA A 879 -5.61 -36.24 36.90
C ALA A 879 -6.80 -37.22 36.79
N GLU A 880 -8.01 -36.73 36.49
CA GLU A 880 -9.22 -37.55 36.43
C GLU A 880 -9.53 -38.14 35.05
N ALA A 881 -9.32 -37.35 33.99
CA ALA A 881 -9.58 -37.71 32.60
C ALA A 881 -8.36 -38.31 31.88
N GLY A 882 -7.17 -38.23 32.48
CA GLY A 882 -5.96 -38.87 31.96
C GLY A 882 -6.10 -40.40 31.88
N PRO A 883 -5.43 -41.07 30.92
CA PRO A 883 -5.48 -42.52 30.82
C PRO A 883 -4.96 -43.15 32.12
N ARG A 884 -5.85 -43.72 32.93
CA ARG A 884 -5.47 -44.48 34.13
C ARG A 884 -4.48 -45.54 33.69
N GLN A 885 -3.23 -45.45 34.16
CA GLN A 885 -2.30 -46.57 34.06
C GLN A 885 -2.93 -47.74 34.80
N MET A 886 -3.52 -48.69 34.05
CA MET A 886 -3.89 -49.98 34.59
C MET A 886 -2.61 -50.63 35.07
N LYS A 887 -2.35 -50.58 36.38
CA LYS A 887 -1.46 -51.54 37.02
C LYS A 887 -2.17 -52.89 36.93
N TYR A 888 -1.84 -53.67 35.91
CA TYR A 888 -2.11 -55.10 35.93
C TYR A 888 -1.30 -55.68 37.09
N SER A 889 -2.00 -56.05 38.17
CA SER A 889 -1.45 -56.81 39.30
C SER A 889 -1.27 -58.26 38.92
#